data_AF-A0A7V4IIX0-F1
#
_entry.id   AF-A0A7V4IIX0-F1
#
_cell.length_a   1.000
_cell.length_b   1.000
_cell.length_c   1.000
_cell.angle_alpha   90.00
_cell.angle_beta   90.00
_cell.angle_gamma   90.00
#
_symmetry.space_group_name_H-M   'P 1'
#
loop_
_entity.id
_entity.type
_entity.pdbx_description
1 polymer ?
#
loop_
_entity_poly.entity_id
_entity_poly.type
_entity_poly.pdbx_seq_one_letter_code
_entity_poly.pdbx_strand_id
1 'polypeptide(L)'
;MNPRLLLAGWLLAAPTLPAFATPLFTAPFNYAPGNLGSVGSADGWSGSNSGVTVATNSLDGAAHGLPASAGHHVTLTTASASGTYNQFTTGVTTGAVYYSFLLRVNATVGLDSTGKIITGLLRAGSASSYYADVWLRLNGGNVEIGLSKLRAGTTWHGTPIAVGATHFIVVRYQFVTGSNNDGVALWLNPLAGGAEPAPDIAFTTGSDGNDSTGIGRCYLYGGTSVSLDELRIATTWAAAAPAGGTPPPPAAPVFTGLRLAPEGLVFQGANGQPNAAFDLLASGELAAPLTEWNEVLTGNFDPAGAFRLTNPLPPVAPLFFRLRTTGGPPPPAPPVITAHPTNLDLLAGATATFSVTATGTAPLTYRWFFNTNTPAGANLPTLTINNVQTNHAGAYFVSVSNSLGVVTSAVATLTVSNVPAPATILTQPQSQTVPAGQTAVLNVVAAGTPPLFHQWFFNTNTPLPGQTNATLTLTNVQPHQAGAYSVTVTNDYGGAHSAFALLTVDTNAPPDFSAVGFCNLPAPITGGAAGPVVYVGSEAQLKTYSDVNPPYTIYITNSFALSGMSTHIRNHKTVIGLGNIVLTGGGLYLYRSTNVIIRNLTIRNSTEDGIGLHYSANVWIDHCTIEDCADGAVDITQQSDLITISWCRFRYSAAPAGNHNYVSLIASSDADAGNYRVTYHHNWWDVNCVERMPSVRFGRAHIFNNYYEAPGNSYCVRTRKDAECRVEHNFFRNVRNPWERYITSASHVQGKLFATGNNVPFLGTDFGVTWTGTTTNRDGTIREMIPGTDTVFTPPYSYTLRPAAAVPTVVTNHAGAQRGPFAPWFITTPHHQHPPNLKP
;
A
#
# COMPACT_ATOMS: atom_id res chain seq x y z
N MET A 1 59.20 2.26 38.65
CA MET A 1 58.24 3.06 39.46
C MET A 1 56.86 2.45 39.29
N ASN A 2 56.13 2.25 40.40
CA ASN A 2 54.73 1.88 40.64
C ASN A 2 53.83 1.14 39.60
N PRO A 3 52.94 0.23 40.07
CA PRO A 3 52.97 -1.13 39.53
C PRO A 3 51.58 -1.82 39.36
N ARG A 4 51.58 -3.14 39.09
CA ARG A 4 50.51 -4.12 39.45
C ARG A 4 49.15 -3.97 38.71
N LEU A 5 48.23 -4.93 38.71
CA LEU A 5 48.25 -6.41 38.72
C LEU A 5 46.80 -6.91 38.42
N LEU A 6 46.65 -8.09 37.82
CA LEU A 6 45.53 -9.06 37.99
C LEU A 6 44.02 -8.69 37.81
N LEU A 7 43.37 -9.50 36.96
CA LEU A 7 42.17 -10.34 37.20
C LEU A 7 40.70 -9.78 37.28
N ALA A 8 39.84 -10.48 36.51
CA ALA A 8 38.47 -10.93 36.79
C ALA A 8 37.25 -9.96 36.79
N GLY A 9 36.27 -10.30 35.94
CA GLY A 9 34.90 -10.57 36.43
C GLY A 9 33.71 -9.76 35.88
N TRP A 10 32.76 -10.49 35.27
CA TRP A 10 31.30 -10.24 35.24
C TRP A 10 30.69 -9.06 34.45
N LEU A 11 29.95 -9.46 33.39
CA LEU A 11 28.50 -9.21 33.18
C LEU A 11 27.97 -7.75 33.08
N LEU A 12 27.43 -7.38 31.90
CA LEU A 12 25.98 -7.04 31.75
C LEU A 12 25.55 -6.71 30.29
N ALA A 13 24.43 -7.33 29.91
CA ALA A 13 23.37 -6.90 28.97
C ALA A 13 23.73 -6.04 27.73
N ALA A 14 23.64 -6.65 26.55
CA ALA A 14 23.15 -5.97 25.34
C ALA A 14 21.60 -6.12 25.28
N PRO A 15 20.85 -5.14 24.75
CA PRO A 15 19.41 -5.05 24.97
C PRO A 15 18.58 -6.00 24.10
N THR A 16 17.51 -6.55 24.68
CA THR A 16 16.45 -7.25 23.96
C THR A 16 15.65 -6.29 23.09
N LEU A 17 15.81 -6.38 21.76
CA LEU A 17 14.83 -5.83 20.84
C LEU A 17 13.65 -6.82 20.70
N PRO A 18 12.39 -6.36 20.84
CA PRO A 18 11.24 -7.25 20.81
C PRO A 18 10.99 -7.77 19.40
N ALA A 19 10.76 -9.07 19.28
CA ALA A 19 10.07 -9.63 18.13
C ALA A 19 8.62 -9.15 18.16
N PHE A 20 8.30 -8.12 17.36
CA PHE A 20 6.92 -7.69 17.16
C PHE A 20 6.16 -8.78 16.40
N ALA A 21 5.42 -9.60 17.14
CA ALA A 21 4.37 -10.41 16.57
C ALA A 21 3.27 -9.47 16.04
N THR A 22 3.17 -9.35 14.71
CA THR A 22 1.98 -8.76 14.09
C THR A 22 0.77 -9.66 14.34
N PRO A 23 -0.42 -9.09 14.60
CA PRO A 23 -1.62 -9.89 14.86
C PRO A 23 -1.96 -10.79 13.67
N LEU A 24 -2.10 -12.09 13.93
CA LEU A 24 -2.77 -12.99 12.99
C LEU A 24 -4.28 -12.62 12.90
N PHE A 25 -4.94 -13.15 11.87
CA PHE A 25 -6.39 -13.10 11.60
C PHE A 25 -6.93 -11.85 10.87
N THR A 26 -6.80 -11.88 9.53
CA THR A 26 -7.66 -11.14 8.59
C THR A 26 -8.43 -12.05 7.63
N ALA A 27 -8.47 -13.36 7.88
CA ALA A 27 -9.25 -14.32 7.10
C ALA A 27 -10.61 -14.60 7.78
N PRO A 28 -11.76 -14.43 7.09
CA PRO A 28 -13.07 -14.77 7.63
C PRO A 28 -13.23 -16.30 7.75
N PHE A 29 -13.75 -16.76 8.89
CA PHE A 29 -14.02 -18.18 9.15
C PHE A 29 -15.17 -18.68 8.26
N ASN A 30 -14.98 -19.85 7.64
CA ASN A 30 -15.96 -20.48 6.76
C ASN A 30 -16.28 -21.89 7.30
N TYR A 31 -17.39 -22.02 8.03
CA TYR A 31 -17.82 -23.28 8.66
C TYR A 31 -18.98 -23.93 7.87
N ALA A 32 -19.05 -25.26 7.92
CA ALA A 32 -20.21 -26.03 7.47
C ALA A 32 -21.02 -26.52 8.70
N PRO A 33 -22.36 -26.58 8.66
CA PRO A 33 -23.17 -26.85 9.86
C PRO A 33 -23.10 -28.30 10.40
N GLY A 34 -23.03 -28.44 11.73
CA GLY A 34 -23.21 -29.69 12.51
C GLY A 34 -21.98 -30.16 13.32
N ASN A 35 -22.08 -30.92 14.43
CA ASN A 35 -23.24 -31.55 15.09
C ASN A 35 -22.93 -32.05 16.55
N LEU A 36 -23.98 -32.30 17.36
CA LEU A 36 -24.04 -33.01 18.68
C LEU A 36 -23.41 -32.25 19.88
N GLY A 37 -23.88 -32.23 21.14
CA GLY A 37 -25.03 -32.77 21.89
C GLY A 37 -24.74 -32.60 23.42
N SER A 38 -25.66 -32.54 24.40
CA SER A 38 -27.13 -32.70 24.47
C SER A 38 -27.67 -32.18 25.85
N VAL A 39 -28.96 -32.43 26.16
CA VAL A 39 -29.75 -32.05 27.38
C VAL A 39 -30.23 -30.59 27.45
N GLY A 40 -31.56 -30.43 27.51
CA GLY A 40 -32.28 -29.16 27.66
C GLY A 40 -33.54 -29.14 26.79
N SER A 41 -34.71 -28.85 27.37
CA SER A 41 -35.98 -28.83 26.62
C SER A 41 -36.91 -27.72 27.10
N ALA A 42 -37.03 -26.64 26.31
CA ALA A 42 -38.22 -25.80 26.12
C ALA A 42 -37.81 -24.43 25.54
N ASP A 43 -38.30 -24.10 24.34
CA ASP A 43 -38.27 -22.72 23.85
C ASP A 43 -39.40 -21.91 24.51
N GLY A 44 -39.04 -20.75 25.05
CA GLY A 44 -39.97 -19.84 25.73
C GLY A 44 -39.61 -18.39 25.44
N TRP A 45 -39.96 -17.92 24.24
CA TRP A 45 -39.88 -16.51 23.87
C TRP A 45 -41.18 -15.78 24.24
N SER A 46 -41.05 -14.71 25.02
CA SER A 46 -42.17 -13.81 25.35
C SER A 46 -41.71 -12.36 25.21
N GLY A 47 -42.11 -11.71 24.12
CA GLY A 47 -41.87 -10.30 23.89
C GLY A 47 -43.09 -9.45 24.24
N SER A 48 -42.92 -8.48 25.13
CA SER A 48 -43.89 -7.40 25.32
C SER A 48 -43.55 -6.25 24.38
N ASN A 49 -44.46 -5.96 23.44
CA ASN A 49 -44.43 -4.96 22.35
C ASN A 49 -43.90 -5.46 21.00
N SER A 50 -44.66 -5.10 19.96
CA SER A 50 -44.53 -5.55 18.58
C SER A 50 -43.29 -4.96 17.89
N GLY A 51 -42.46 -5.81 17.27
CA GLY A 51 -41.29 -5.41 16.48
C GLY A 51 -40.29 -6.55 16.23
N VAL A 52 -40.19 -7.47 17.17
CA VAL A 52 -39.26 -8.59 17.13
C VAL A 52 -39.60 -9.57 15.99
N THR A 53 -38.74 -9.66 14.98
CA THR A 53 -38.86 -10.65 13.88
C THR A 53 -37.83 -11.76 14.08
N VAL A 54 -38.21 -12.84 14.77
CA VAL A 54 -37.34 -14.03 14.95
C VAL A 54 -37.48 -14.93 13.73
N ALA A 55 -36.48 -14.91 12.84
CA ALA A 55 -36.44 -15.74 11.64
C ALA A 55 -35.72 -17.07 11.89
N THR A 56 -36.35 -18.02 12.58
CA THR A 56 -35.85 -19.39 12.59
C THR A 56 -36.12 -20.04 11.22
N ASN A 57 -35.08 -20.63 10.62
CA ASN A 57 -35.22 -21.43 9.40
C ASN A 57 -36.14 -22.63 9.69
N SER A 58 -37.39 -22.53 9.23
CA SER A 58 -38.45 -23.49 9.50
C SER A 58 -38.68 -24.37 8.28
N LEU A 59 -38.38 -25.66 8.43
CA LEU A 59 -39.01 -26.73 7.66
C LEU A 59 -39.47 -27.82 8.63
N ASP A 60 -40.77 -28.09 8.54
CA ASP A 60 -41.59 -29.08 9.25
C ASP A 60 -41.65 -29.04 10.80
N GLY A 61 -42.89 -28.92 11.27
CA GLY A 61 -43.22 -28.87 12.70
C GLY A 61 -43.62 -30.23 13.26
N ALA A 62 -42.88 -30.68 14.27
CA ALA A 62 -43.38 -31.51 15.36
C ALA A 62 -42.54 -31.21 16.61
N ALA A 63 -43.13 -31.30 17.80
CA ALA A 63 -42.49 -30.85 19.02
C ALA A 63 -41.45 -31.84 19.61
N HIS A 64 -40.52 -31.27 20.37
CA HIS A 64 -39.58 -31.91 21.33
C HIS A 64 -38.29 -32.55 20.76
N GLY A 65 -37.16 -31.97 21.18
CA GLY A 65 -35.81 -32.55 21.03
C GLY A 65 -35.14 -32.17 19.71
N LEU A 66 -34.40 -31.07 19.67
CA LEU A 66 -33.70 -30.61 18.47
C LEU A 66 -32.63 -31.62 18.03
N PRO A 67 -32.77 -32.27 16.85
CA PRO A 67 -31.75 -33.14 16.31
C PRO A 67 -30.63 -32.31 15.70
N ALA A 68 -29.43 -32.86 15.70
CA ALA A 68 -28.25 -32.15 15.22
C ALA A 68 -28.27 -32.06 13.68
N SER A 69 -28.62 -30.90 13.11
CA SER A 69 -28.34 -30.54 11.70
C SER A 69 -28.66 -29.08 11.29
N ALA A 70 -29.33 -28.27 12.12
CA ALA A 70 -29.70 -26.89 11.75
C ALA A 70 -28.96 -25.83 12.58
N GLY A 71 -28.32 -24.87 11.90
CA GLY A 71 -27.94 -23.58 12.50
C GLY A 71 -29.17 -22.68 12.62
N HIS A 72 -29.31 -21.99 13.76
CA HIS A 72 -30.44 -21.13 14.04
C HIS A 72 -29.97 -19.67 14.11
N HIS A 73 -30.00 -19.00 12.96
CA HIS A 73 -29.72 -17.58 12.84
C HIS A 73 -30.84 -16.76 13.49
N VAL A 74 -30.52 -16.03 14.56
CA VAL A 74 -31.45 -15.14 15.26
C VAL A 74 -31.06 -13.69 14.96
N THR A 75 -31.81 -13.06 14.06
CA THR A 75 -31.76 -11.60 13.83
C THR A 75 -32.80 -10.93 14.71
N LEU A 76 -32.44 -9.83 15.38
CA LEU A 76 -33.34 -9.11 16.27
C LEU A 76 -33.34 -7.62 15.96
N THR A 77 -34.52 -7.03 15.83
CA THR A 77 -34.74 -5.65 15.39
C THR A 77 -35.90 -5.00 16.15
N THR A 78 -35.58 -4.16 17.14
CA THR A 78 -36.50 -3.28 17.90
C THR A 78 -37.58 -3.93 18.80
N ALA A 79 -37.98 -3.16 19.82
CA ALA A 79 -38.83 -3.51 20.98
C ALA A 79 -38.24 -4.59 21.91
N SER A 80 -38.29 -4.33 23.23
CA SER A 80 -37.57 -5.11 24.26
C SER A 80 -37.96 -6.59 24.27
N ALA A 81 -37.10 -7.41 23.68
CA ALA A 81 -37.30 -8.85 23.59
C ALA A 81 -36.65 -9.57 24.78
N SER A 82 -37.30 -10.63 25.26
CA SER A 82 -36.68 -11.61 26.16
C SER A 82 -37.08 -13.02 25.76
N GLY A 83 -36.07 -13.88 25.58
CA GLY A 83 -36.25 -15.30 25.29
C GLY A 83 -35.33 -16.16 26.14
N THR A 84 -35.84 -17.29 26.61
CA THR A 84 -35.00 -18.34 27.25
C THR A 84 -34.65 -19.40 26.21
N TYR A 85 -33.35 -19.59 25.97
CA TYR A 85 -32.86 -20.53 24.93
C TYR A 85 -32.72 -21.97 25.42
N ASN A 86 -32.38 -22.21 26.70
CA ASN A 86 -32.31 -23.55 27.28
C ASN A 86 -32.31 -23.50 28.82
N GLN A 87 -33.24 -24.21 29.46
CA GLN A 87 -33.11 -24.50 30.89
C GLN A 87 -32.26 -25.75 31.11
N PHE A 88 -31.24 -25.65 31.96
CA PHE A 88 -30.65 -26.84 32.56
C PHE A 88 -31.67 -27.51 33.48
N THR A 89 -31.88 -28.82 33.26
CA THR A 89 -32.44 -29.70 34.28
C THR A 89 -31.56 -29.63 35.53
N THR A 90 -32.20 -29.43 36.69
CA THR A 90 -31.59 -29.42 38.04
C THR A 90 -30.48 -30.46 38.20
N GLY A 91 -29.25 -30.05 38.51
CA GLY A 91 -28.17 -31.00 38.82
C GLY A 91 -26.73 -30.49 38.82
N VAL A 92 -26.40 -29.39 38.13
CA VAL A 92 -25.04 -28.82 38.17
C VAL A 92 -24.88 -27.93 39.40
N THR A 93 -24.05 -28.37 40.35
CA THR A 93 -23.72 -27.66 41.61
C THR A 93 -22.20 -27.48 41.81
N THR A 94 -21.40 -27.99 40.87
CA THR A 94 -19.92 -27.98 40.91
C THR A 94 -19.38 -28.02 39.48
N GLY A 95 -18.23 -27.40 39.22
CA GLY A 95 -17.50 -27.57 37.95
C GLY A 95 -17.70 -26.44 36.94
N ALA A 96 -17.17 -26.62 35.73
CA ALA A 96 -17.21 -25.61 34.68
C ALA A 96 -18.39 -25.84 33.71
N VAL A 97 -18.99 -24.74 33.27
CA VAL A 97 -19.92 -24.70 32.13
C VAL A 97 -19.46 -23.61 31.18
N TYR A 98 -19.51 -23.92 29.90
CA TYR A 98 -19.13 -23.06 28.80
C TYR A 98 -20.33 -22.83 27.90
N TYR A 99 -20.46 -21.64 27.34
CA TYR A 99 -21.30 -21.41 26.17
C TYR A 99 -20.55 -20.59 25.13
N SER A 100 -20.90 -20.78 23.87
CA SER A 100 -20.28 -20.09 22.75
C SER A 100 -21.29 -19.75 21.66
N PHE A 101 -20.99 -18.74 20.85
CA PHE A 101 -21.85 -18.29 19.77
C PHE A 101 -21.08 -17.43 18.76
N LEU A 102 -21.62 -17.30 17.56
CA LEU A 102 -21.23 -16.30 16.58
C LEU A 102 -22.09 -15.05 16.78
N LEU A 103 -21.45 -13.88 16.87
CA LEU A 103 -22.09 -12.58 17.00
C LEU A 103 -21.71 -11.69 15.81
N ARG A 104 -22.72 -11.08 15.19
CA ARG A 104 -22.52 -9.95 14.26
C ARG A 104 -23.36 -8.76 14.70
N VAL A 105 -22.72 -7.60 14.84
CA VAL A 105 -23.42 -6.32 15.06
C VAL A 105 -23.72 -5.70 13.71
N ASN A 106 -24.99 -5.68 13.30
CA ASN A 106 -25.39 -5.26 11.96
C ASN A 106 -25.52 -3.74 11.83
N ALA A 107 -26.07 -3.08 12.86
CA ALA A 107 -26.23 -1.62 12.89
C ALA A 107 -26.30 -1.09 14.33
N THR A 108 -25.68 0.07 14.54
CA THR A 108 -25.64 0.81 15.82
C THR A 108 -26.57 2.01 15.78
N VAL A 109 -27.75 1.89 16.42
CA VAL A 109 -28.70 3.01 16.56
C VAL A 109 -29.10 3.12 18.03
N GLY A 110 -28.70 4.18 18.72
CA GLY A 110 -29.27 4.56 20.01
C GLY A 110 -28.93 3.67 21.21
N LEU A 111 -27.74 3.05 21.24
CA LEU A 111 -27.19 2.49 22.50
C LEU A 111 -26.79 3.65 23.43
N ASP A 112 -27.75 4.16 24.20
CA ASP A 112 -27.46 5.02 25.35
C ASP A 112 -26.77 4.21 26.47
N SER A 113 -26.43 4.85 27.61
CA SER A 113 -25.79 4.18 28.76
C SER A 113 -26.66 3.09 29.42
N THR A 114 -27.90 2.92 28.95
CA THR A 114 -28.87 1.89 29.31
C THR A 114 -29.34 1.02 28.13
N GLY A 115 -28.86 1.28 26.91
CA GLY A 115 -28.97 0.42 25.73
C GLY A 115 -28.02 -0.76 25.86
N LYS A 116 -28.58 -1.96 26.03
CA LYS A 116 -27.86 -3.13 26.52
C LYS A 116 -28.23 -4.33 25.68
N ILE A 117 -27.21 -5.05 25.23
CA ILE A 117 -27.35 -6.46 24.86
C ILE A 117 -26.86 -7.24 26.05
N ILE A 118 -27.80 -7.85 26.79
CA ILE A 118 -27.52 -8.70 27.92
C ILE A 118 -27.67 -10.13 27.42
N THR A 119 -26.58 -10.88 27.28
CA THR A 119 -26.66 -12.34 27.17
C THR A 119 -26.13 -12.92 28.47
N GLY A 120 -27.04 -13.40 29.32
CA GLY A 120 -26.77 -13.70 30.72
C GLY A 120 -27.13 -15.12 31.14
N LEU A 121 -26.36 -15.67 32.09
CA LEU A 121 -26.79 -16.81 32.90
C LEU A 121 -27.75 -16.29 33.98
N LEU A 122 -29.03 -16.63 33.86
CA LEU A 122 -30.06 -16.15 34.78
C LEU A 122 -30.76 -17.32 35.48
N ARG A 123 -30.78 -17.24 36.81
CA ARG A 123 -31.43 -18.20 37.70
C ARG A 123 -32.95 -18.19 37.51
N ALA A 124 -33.58 -19.37 37.58
CA ALA A 124 -35.02 -19.49 37.78
C ALA A 124 -35.38 -19.14 39.25
N GLY A 125 -35.47 -17.85 39.56
CA GLY A 125 -35.79 -17.34 40.90
C GLY A 125 -36.08 -15.84 40.93
N SER A 126 -36.84 -15.38 41.91
CA SER A 126 -37.45 -14.04 41.92
C SER A 126 -36.45 -12.88 42.13
N ALA A 127 -36.35 -12.01 41.11
CA ALA A 127 -36.15 -10.55 41.14
C ALA A 127 -34.98 -9.88 41.90
N SER A 128 -34.26 -10.54 42.81
CA SER A 128 -33.26 -9.87 43.67
C SER A 128 -32.07 -10.76 44.02
N SER A 129 -31.21 -11.05 43.05
CA SER A 129 -29.94 -11.77 43.23
C SER A 129 -28.88 -11.28 42.25
N TYR A 130 -27.62 -11.64 42.48
CA TYR A 130 -26.46 -11.13 41.77
C TYR A 130 -26.24 -11.88 40.45
N TYR A 131 -25.90 -11.17 39.37
CA TYR A 131 -25.65 -11.75 38.05
C TYR A 131 -24.34 -11.20 37.47
N ALA A 132 -23.61 -12.08 36.79
CA ALA A 132 -22.59 -11.72 35.82
C ALA A 132 -23.16 -11.98 34.42
N ASP A 133 -23.14 -10.95 33.59
CA ASP A 133 -23.73 -10.92 32.25
C ASP A 133 -22.66 -10.54 31.23
N VAL A 134 -22.81 -10.99 29.97
CA VAL A 134 -22.07 -10.43 28.83
C VAL A 134 -22.83 -9.23 28.28
N TRP A 135 -22.10 -8.15 28.03
CA TRP A 135 -22.64 -6.86 27.59
C TRP A 135 -22.04 -6.42 26.28
N LEU A 136 -22.88 -5.81 25.45
CA LEU A 136 -22.42 -4.86 24.43
C LEU A 136 -22.82 -3.44 24.85
N ARG A 137 -21.90 -2.50 24.71
CA ARG A 137 -22.11 -1.07 25.01
C ARG A 137 -21.50 -0.18 23.94
N LEU A 138 -21.98 1.06 23.83
CA LEU A 138 -21.21 2.13 23.20
C LEU A 138 -20.31 2.81 24.24
N ASN A 139 -19.03 2.98 23.89
CA ASN A 139 -18.06 3.76 24.64
C ASN A 139 -17.30 4.68 23.67
N GLY A 140 -17.47 6.00 23.80
CA GLY A 140 -16.82 6.98 22.91
C GLY A 140 -17.13 6.82 21.41
N GLY A 141 -18.24 6.19 21.05
CA GLY A 141 -18.62 5.88 19.66
C GLY A 141 -18.21 4.49 19.17
N ASN A 142 -17.36 3.76 19.91
CA ASN A 142 -16.99 2.38 19.62
C ASN A 142 -17.97 1.39 20.27
N VAL A 143 -18.25 0.27 19.61
CA VAL A 143 -18.95 -0.87 20.24
C VAL A 143 -17.93 -1.71 20.99
N GLU A 144 -18.16 -1.94 22.27
CA GLU A 144 -17.33 -2.81 23.12
C GLU A 144 -18.13 -4.00 23.63
N ILE A 145 -17.49 -5.17 23.67
CA ILE A 145 -17.98 -6.36 24.39
C ILE A 145 -17.24 -6.54 25.70
N GLY A 146 -17.94 -6.90 26.78
CA GLY A 146 -17.33 -7.11 28.09
C GLY A 146 -18.21 -7.88 29.06
N LEU A 147 -17.68 -8.12 30.27
CA LEU A 147 -18.44 -8.67 31.40
C LEU A 147 -18.76 -7.56 32.40
N SER A 148 -19.93 -7.64 33.04
CA SER A 148 -20.27 -6.76 34.16
C SER A 148 -21.23 -7.42 35.15
N LYS A 149 -21.07 -7.04 36.42
CA LYS A 149 -21.96 -7.41 37.52
C LYS A 149 -23.13 -6.42 37.61
N LEU A 150 -24.35 -6.94 37.74
CA LEU A 150 -25.57 -6.12 37.77
C LEU A 150 -25.88 -5.54 39.17
N ARG A 151 -25.04 -4.62 39.65
CA ARG A 151 -25.38 -3.59 40.65
C ARG A 151 -24.61 -2.29 40.35
N ALA A 152 -25.18 -1.14 40.72
CA ALA A 152 -24.61 0.17 40.44
C ALA A 152 -23.20 0.35 41.04
N GLY A 153 -22.28 0.91 40.24
CA GLY A 153 -20.90 1.22 40.66
C GLY A 153 -19.82 0.21 40.23
N THR A 154 -20.15 -0.78 39.41
CA THR A 154 -19.20 -1.81 38.95
C THR A 154 -18.24 -1.31 37.86
N THR A 155 -16.96 -1.69 37.97
CA THR A 155 -15.91 -1.39 37.00
C THR A 155 -16.14 -2.16 35.71
N TRP A 156 -16.19 -1.45 34.58
CA TRP A 156 -16.39 -2.05 33.27
C TRP A 156 -15.05 -2.37 32.61
N HIS A 157 -14.93 -3.59 32.09
CA HIS A 157 -13.81 -4.01 31.26
C HIS A 157 -14.36 -4.51 29.92
N GLY A 158 -14.04 -3.81 28.84
CA GLY A 158 -14.57 -4.07 27.50
C GLY A 158 -13.47 -4.09 26.44
N THR A 159 -13.64 -4.91 25.41
CA THR A 159 -12.83 -4.93 24.19
C THR A 159 -13.63 -4.34 23.03
N PRO A 160 -13.07 -3.40 22.24
CA PRO A 160 -13.70 -2.94 21.01
C PRO A 160 -13.93 -4.09 20.02
N ILE A 161 -15.12 -4.15 19.41
CA ILE A 161 -15.45 -5.07 18.32
C ILE A 161 -15.90 -4.30 17.08
N ALA A 162 -15.68 -4.88 15.90
CA ALA A 162 -15.99 -4.23 14.63
C ALA A 162 -17.47 -4.41 14.26
N VAL A 163 -18.17 -3.30 14.05
CA VAL A 163 -19.53 -3.33 13.47
C VAL A 163 -19.45 -3.88 12.04
N GLY A 164 -20.40 -4.73 11.68
CA GLY A 164 -20.45 -5.41 10.39
C GLY A 164 -19.63 -6.69 10.29
N ALA A 165 -18.75 -7.00 11.27
CA ALA A 165 -17.97 -8.24 11.33
C ALA A 165 -18.62 -9.31 12.23
N THR A 166 -18.33 -10.58 11.94
CA THR A 166 -18.74 -11.72 12.77
C THR A 166 -17.61 -12.12 13.72
N HIS A 167 -17.92 -12.33 14.99
CA HIS A 167 -16.99 -12.70 16.06
C HIS A 167 -17.43 -14.02 16.70
N PHE A 168 -16.48 -14.91 16.97
CA PHE A 168 -16.73 -16.12 17.77
C PHE A 168 -16.44 -15.83 19.24
N ILE A 169 -17.41 -16.08 20.11
CA ILE A 169 -17.33 -15.76 21.53
C ILE A 169 -17.46 -17.04 22.34
N VAL A 170 -16.65 -17.18 23.39
CA VAL A 170 -16.76 -18.27 24.37
C VAL A 170 -16.78 -17.68 25.77
N VAL A 171 -17.63 -18.20 26.64
CA VAL A 171 -17.77 -17.78 28.03
C VAL A 171 -17.74 -19.00 28.93
N ARG A 172 -16.98 -18.96 30.03
CA ARG A 172 -16.96 -19.99 31.09
C ARG A 172 -17.53 -19.43 32.37
N TYR A 173 -18.41 -20.22 32.99
CA TYR A 173 -18.81 -20.10 34.39
C TYR A 173 -18.20 -21.26 35.15
N GLN A 174 -17.52 -20.98 36.25
CA GLN A 174 -16.97 -21.97 37.17
C GLN A 174 -17.76 -21.94 38.46
N PHE A 175 -18.57 -22.98 38.67
CA PHE A 175 -19.33 -23.21 39.91
C PHE A 175 -18.43 -23.84 40.98
N VAL A 176 -18.48 -23.30 42.19
CA VAL A 176 -17.66 -23.71 43.34
C VAL A 176 -18.56 -24.18 44.47
N THR A 177 -18.55 -25.48 44.73
CA THR A 177 -19.42 -26.16 45.69
C THR A 177 -19.46 -25.47 47.06
N GLY A 178 -20.65 -25.10 47.53
CA GLY A 178 -20.83 -24.52 48.88
C GLY A 178 -20.14 -23.17 49.09
N SER A 179 -19.72 -22.50 48.02
CA SER A 179 -19.02 -21.23 48.04
C SER A 179 -19.83 -20.16 47.30
N ASN A 180 -19.72 -18.92 47.75
CA ASN A 180 -20.28 -17.77 47.05
C ASN A 180 -19.27 -17.18 46.05
N ASN A 181 -18.28 -17.96 45.58
CA ASN A 181 -17.09 -17.45 44.92
C ASN A 181 -16.88 -18.04 43.51
N ASP A 182 -17.98 -18.13 42.77
CA ASP A 182 -17.99 -18.56 41.38
C ASP A 182 -17.21 -17.57 40.50
N GLY A 183 -16.61 -18.09 39.42
CA GLY A 183 -15.78 -17.31 38.50
C GLY A 183 -16.39 -17.25 37.11
N VAL A 184 -16.34 -16.09 36.46
CA VAL A 184 -16.75 -15.93 35.05
C VAL A 184 -15.58 -15.40 34.23
N ALA A 185 -15.36 -16.02 33.07
CA ALA A 185 -14.36 -15.63 32.08
C ALA A 185 -14.97 -15.54 30.68
N LEU A 186 -14.58 -14.51 29.93
CA LEU A 186 -14.99 -14.23 28.54
C LEU A 186 -13.75 -14.28 27.64
N TRP A 187 -13.86 -14.94 26.49
CA TRP A 187 -12.86 -14.94 25.42
C TRP A 187 -13.49 -14.52 24.10
N LEU A 188 -12.74 -13.70 23.34
CA LEU A 188 -13.11 -13.20 22.01
C LEU A 188 -12.19 -13.84 20.97
N ASN A 189 -12.78 -14.43 19.93
CA ASN A 189 -12.10 -15.10 18.82
C ASN A 189 -10.99 -16.09 19.25
N PRO A 190 -11.24 -17.02 20.20
CA PRO A 190 -10.22 -17.95 20.68
C PRO A 190 -9.73 -18.90 19.57
N LEU A 191 -8.45 -19.28 19.64
CA LEU A 191 -7.82 -20.21 18.70
C LEU A 191 -8.53 -21.57 18.66
N ALA A 192 -8.75 -22.10 17.46
CA ALA A 192 -9.36 -23.41 17.24
C ALA A 192 -8.51 -24.51 17.90
N GLY A 193 -9.14 -25.32 18.77
CA GLY A 193 -8.45 -26.38 19.53
C GLY A 193 -7.48 -25.88 20.62
N GLY A 194 -7.48 -24.58 20.96
CA GLY A 194 -6.67 -24.06 22.06
C GLY A 194 -7.00 -24.72 23.41
N ALA A 195 -5.99 -24.88 24.27
CA ALA A 195 -6.21 -25.33 25.64
C ALA A 195 -6.87 -24.22 26.47
N GLU A 196 -7.58 -24.59 27.55
CA GLU A 196 -7.98 -23.60 28.55
C GLU A 196 -6.80 -23.27 29.49
N PRO A 197 -6.51 -22.00 29.80
CA PRO A 197 -7.12 -20.78 29.24
C PRO A 197 -6.45 -20.34 27.93
N ALA A 198 -7.24 -19.90 26.96
CA ALA A 198 -6.73 -19.32 25.72
C ALA A 198 -6.07 -17.94 26.00
N PRO A 199 -4.88 -17.66 25.43
CA PRO A 199 -4.20 -16.38 25.61
C PRO A 199 -4.79 -15.30 24.70
N ASP A 200 -5.31 -14.22 25.29
CA ASP A 200 -4.69 -12.88 25.21
C ASP A 200 -5.63 -11.74 25.68
N ILE A 201 -6.94 -11.99 25.82
CA ILE A 201 -7.85 -11.07 26.52
C ILE A 201 -8.84 -11.84 27.38
N ALA A 202 -8.45 -12.09 28.64
CA ALA A 202 -9.33 -12.68 29.65
C ALA A 202 -9.89 -11.59 30.57
N PHE A 203 -11.22 -11.43 30.59
CA PHE A 203 -11.91 -10.62 31.59
C PHE A 203 -12.45 -11.51 32.70
N THR A 204 -12.03 -11.25 33.95
CA THR A 204 -12.55 -11.93 35.13
C THR A 204 -13.31 -10.96 36.04
N THR A 205 -14.63 -11.13 36.12
CA THR A 205 -15.44 -10.55 37.21
C THR A 205 -15.47 -11.56 38.35
N GLY A 206 -14.65 -11.35 39.40
CA GLY A 206 -14.59 -12.27 40.54
C GLY A 206 -15.82 -12.21 41.45
N SER A 207 -16.17 -13.38 42.03
CA SER A 207 -17.15 -13.66 43.10
C SER A 207 -18.65 -13.53 42.78
N ASP A 208 -19.48 -14.17 43.62
CA ASP A 208 -20.95 -14.14 43.74
C ASP A 208 -21.73 -14.97 42.69
N GLY A 209 -22.46 -16.06 42.99
CA GLY A 209 -22.54 -16.86 44.23
C GLY A 209 -23.78 -17.78 44.32
N ASN A 210 -23.54 -19.07 44.58
CA ASN A 210 -24.46 -20.12 45.09
C ASN A 210 -25.71 -20.51 44.24
N ASP A 211 -25.52 -21.57 43.44
CA ASP A 211 -26.47 -22.53 42.84
C ASP A 211 -27.99 -22.22 42.79
N SER A 212 -28.55 -22.19 41.57
CA SER A 212 -29.27 -23.36 40.97
C SER A 212 -30.25 -22.95 39.85
N THR A 213 -30.16 -23.66 38.70
CA THR A 213 -31.09 -23.69 37.54
C THR A 213 -31.19 -22.46 36.63
N GLY A 214 -30.74 -22.61 35.37
CA GLY A 214 -31.06 -21.71 34.23
C GLY A 214 -29.85 -21.22 33.43
N ILE A 215 -29.89 -21.36 32.10
CA ILE A 215 -29.04 -20.60 31.15
C ILE A 215 -29.92 -19.69 30.31
N GLY A 216 -29.36 -18.53 29.97
CA GLY A 216 -29.74 -17.77 28.81
C GLY A 216 -31.07 -17.05 28.97
N ARG A 217 -31.00 -15.78 29.35
CA ARG A 217 -31.89 -14.79 28.73
C ARG A 217 -31.05 -13.85 27.88
N CYS A 218 -31.51 -13.61 26.66
CA CYS A 218 -31.08 -12.46 25.89
C CYS A 218 -32.08 -11.33 26.12
N TYR A 219 -31.59 -10.17 26.59
CA TYR A 219 -32.35 -8.93 26.55
C TYR A 219 -31.68 -7.95 25.59
N LEU A 220 -32.50 -7.29 24.77
CA LEU A 220 -32.07 -6.22 23.88
C LEU A 220 -32.81 -4.93 24.19
N TYR A 221 -32.07 -3.85 24.45
CA TYR A 221 -32.59 -2.50 24.66
C TYR A 221 -31.96 -1.54 23.64
N GLY A 222 -32.72 -0.50 23.23
CA GLY A 222 -32.18 0.63 22.47
C GLY A 222 -31.80 0.32 21.02
N GLY A 223 -32.79 0.09 20.15
CA GLY A 223 -32.70 0.26 18.69
C GLY A 223 -31.70 -0.60 17.89
N THR A 224 -30.91 -1.45 18.54
CA THR A 224 -29.76 -2.12 17.93
C THR A 224 -30.16 -3.36 17.12
N SER A 225 -29.48 -3.60 16.00
CA SER A 225 -29.62 -4.82 15.22
C SER A 225 -28.39 -5.71 15.37
N VAL A 226 -28.62 -6.93 15.85
CA VAL A 226 -27.62 -8.01 15.93
C VAL A 226 -28.13 -9.29 15.27
N SER A 227 -27.17 -10.10 14.83
CA SER A 227 -27.34 -11.50 14.48
C SER A 227 -26.57 -12.35 15.47
N LEU A 228 -27.24 -13.36 16.02
CA LEU A 228 -26.63 -14.46 16.77
C LEU A 228 -26.77 -15.75 15.97
N ASP A 229 -25.76 -16.61 15.98
CA ASP A 229 -25.82 -17.95 15.35
C ASP A 229 -24.92 -18.93 16.13
N GLU A 230 -25.10 -20.23 15.86
CA GLU A 230 -24.34 -21.34 16.46
C GLU A 230 -24.19 -21.27 18.00
N LEU A 231 -25.28 -21.00 18.74
CA LEU A 231 -25.25 -21.08 20.21
C LEU A 231 -24.97 -22.53 20.66
N ARG A 232 -23.83 -22.75 21.33
CA ARG A 232 -23.44 -24.03 21.94
C ARG A 232 -23.37 -23.88 23.45
N ILE A 233 -23.72 -24.94 24.17
CA ILE A 233 -23.60 -25.05 25.64
C ILE A 233 -22.90 -26.38 25.93
N ALA A 234 -21.90 -26.37 26.80
CA ALA A 234 -21.13 -27.57 27.17
C ALA A 234 -20.57 -27.49 28.60
N THR A 235 -20.17 -28.62 29.16
CA THR A 235 -19.43 -28.69 30.44
C THR A 235 -17.91 -28.71 30.24
N THR A 236 -17.43 -28.63 29.00
CA THR A 236 -15.99 -28.60 28.68
C THR A 236 -15.71 -27.57 27.59
N TRP A 237 -14.53 -26.95 27.65
CA TRP A 237 -14.07 -25.96 26.68
C TRP A 237 -14.14 -26.49 25.24
N ALA A 238 -13.62 -27.70 24.97
CA ALA A 238 -13.55 -28.28 23.63
C ALA A 238 -14.92 -28.57 22.98
N ALA A 239 -15.98 -28.75 23.77
CA ALA A 239 -17.34 -28.92 23.25
C ALA A 239 -18.05 -27.57 22.99
N ALA A 240 -17.61 -26.47 23.62
CA ALA A 240 -18.04 -25.12 23.26
C ALA A 240 -17.17 -24.50 22.14
N ALA A 241 -15.87 -24.79 22.10
CA ALA A 241 -14.91 -24.32 21.12
C ALA A 241 -14.50 -25.48 20.18
N PRO A 242 -15.17 -25.65 19.02
CA PRO A 242 -15.05 -26.87 18.21
C PRO A 242 -13.63 -27.14 17.71
N ALA A 243 -13.20 -28.40 17.86
CA ALA A 243 -11.93 -28.90 17.38
C ALA A 243 -11.95 -29.18 15.86
N GLY A 244 -11.78 -28.12 15.08
CA GLY A 244 -11.36 -28.17 13.67
C GLY A 244 -12.49 -28.26 12.63
N GLY A 245 -12.26 -27.61 11.49
CA GLY A 245 -13.00 -27.91 10.26
C GLY A 245 -12.61 -29.31 9.79
N THR A 246 -13.50 -30.28 10.07
CA THR A 246 -13.30 -31.74 9.97
C THR A 246 -12.14 -32.30 10.84
N PRO A 247 -12.40 -33.31 11.71
CA PRO A 247 -11.40 -33.78 12.67
C PRO A 247 -10.43 -34.83 12.07
N PRO A 248 -9.12 -34.73 12.33
CA PRO A 248 -8.24 -35.89 12.45
C PRO A 248 -8.40 -36.54 13.85
N PRO A 249 -8.21 -37.86 14.02
CA PRO A 249 -8.62 -38.56 15.24
C PRO A 249 -7.67 -38.39 16.45
N PRO A 250 -8.16 -38.63 17.69
CA PRO A 250 -7.34 -38.61 18.89
C PRO A 250 -6.49 -39.88 19.04
N ALA A 251 -5.36 -39.95 18.32
CA ALA A 251 -4.31 -40.97 18.52
C ALA A 251 -2.94 -40.55 17.94
N ALA A 252 -2.74 -39.25 17.63
CA ALA A 252 -1.53 -38.76 16.99
C ALA A 252 -0.44 -38.44 18.05
N PRO A 253 0.80 -38.95 17.90
CA PRO A 253 1.84 -38.69 18.90
C PRO A 253 2.40 -37.28 18.81
N VAL A 254 2.75 -36.70 19.97
CA VAL A 254 3.05 -35.26 20.12
C VAL A 254 4.37 -35.02 20.84
N PHE A 255 5.04 -33.91 20.53
CA PHE A 255 6.12 -33.40 21.37
C PHE A 255 5.54 -32.77 22.64
N THR A 256 6.14 -33.08 23.78
CA THR A 256 5.80 -32.52 25.11
C THR A 256 6.93 -31.66 25.68
N GLY A 257 8.11 -31.69 25.08
CA GLY A 257 9.22 -30.81 25.47
C GLY A 257 10.38 -30.81 24.48
N LEU A 258 11.03 -29.65 24.36
CA LEU A 258 12.31 -29.46 23.71
C LEU A 258 13.22 -28.71 24.68
N ARG A 259 14.41 -29.23 24.97
CA ARG A 259 15.39 -28.54 25.83
C ARG A 259 16.82 -28.75 25.37
N LEU A 260 17.67 -27.76 25.63
CA LEU A 260 19.11 -27.91 25.53
C LEU A 260 19.66 -28.47 26.85
N ALA A 261 20.48 -29.51 26.76
CA ALA A 261 21.15 -30.15 27.89
C ALA A 261 22.67 -30.24 27.63
N PRO A 262 23.51 -30.51 28.65
CA PRO A 262 24.95 -30.69 28.44
C PRO A 262 25.30 -31.77 27.39
N GLU A 263 24.44 -32.78 27.26
CA GLU A 263 24.52 -33.86 26.28
C GLU A 263 23.92 -33.55 24.89
N GLY A 264 23.48 -32.31 24.64
CA GLY A 264 22.94 -31.85 23.35
C GLY A 264 21.45 -31.45 23.39
N LEU A 265 20.82 -31.35 22.22
CA LEU A 265 19.38 -31.05 22.13
C LEU A 265 18.56 -32.31 22.47
N VAL A 266 17.56 -32.15 23.35
CA VAL A 266 16.74 -33.24 23.89
C VAL A 266 15.28 -33.02 23.52
N PHE A 267 14.70 -33.99 22.82
CA PHE A 267 13.28 -34.04 22.46
C PHE A 267 12.54 -34.99 23.39
N GLN A 268 11.34 -34.60 23.80
CA GLN A 268 10.43 -35.39 24.62
C GLN A 268 9.03 -35.36 24.00
N GLY A 269 8.31 -36.47 24.10
CA GLY A 269 6.95 -36.56 23.60
C GLY A 269 6.13 -37.69 24.21
N ALA A 270 4.85 -37.73 23.87
CA ALA A 270 3.82 -38.60 24.44
C ALA A 270 2.74 -38.98 23.42
N ASN A 271 1.77 -39.78 23.86
CA ASN A 271 0.62 -40.28 23.09
C ASN A 271 1.01 -41.17 21.89
N GLY A 272 2.20 -41.76 21.93
CA GLY A 272 2.61 -42.85 21.07
C GLY A 272 1.87 -44.15 21.34
N GLN A 273 1.77 -45.02 20.33
CA GLN A 273 1.44 -46.42 20.56
C GLN A 273 2.58 -47.06 21.37
N PRO A 274 2.32 -47.70 22.53
CA PRO A 274 3.38 -48.26 23.38
C PRO A 274 4.32 -49.19 22.63
N ASN A 275 5.63 -49.01 22.78
CA ASN A 275 6.69 -49.74 22.08
C ASN A 275 6.73 -49.59 20.54
N ALA A 276 5.79 -48.85 19.92
CA ALA A 276 5.78 -48.65 18.47
C ALA A 276 6.94 -47.75 18.00
N ALA A 277 7.34 -47.93 16.74
CA ALA A 277 8.37 -47.12 16.11
C ALA A 277 7.84 -45.76 15.66
N PHE A 278 8.72 -44.76 15.67
CA PHE A 278 8.47 -43.44 15.12
C PHE A 278 9.75 -42.85 14.51
N ASP A 279 9.55 -41.93 13.57
CA ASP A 279 10.63 -41.19 12.90
C ASP A 279 10.51 -39.70 13.23
N LEU A 280 11.64 -39.07 13.53
CA LEU A 280 11.79 -37.62 13.71
C LEU A 280 12.24 -37.02 12.38
N LEU A 281 11.44 -36.13 11.80
CA LEU A 281 11.73 -35.42 10.55
C LEU A 281 12.08 -33.94 10.83
N ALA A 282 12.87 -33.31 9.96
CA ALA A 282 13.18 -31.87 10.03
C ALA A 282 13.21 -31.17 8.66
N SER A 283 12.90 -29.86 8.69
CA SER A 283 12.93 -28.95 7.53
C SER A 283 13.38 -27.54 7.95
N GLY A 284 14.04 -26.79 7.06
CA GLY A 284 14.29 -25.35 7.25
C GLY A 284 13.09 -24.46 6.92
N GLU A 285 12.04 -25.02 6.31
CA GLU A 285 10.84 -24.33 5.82
C GLU A 285 9.59 -25.07 6.31
N LEU A 286 8.74 -24.41 7.10
CA LEU A 286 7.55 -25.04 7.72
C LEU A 286 6.48 -25.39 6.68
N ALA A 287 6.43 -24.65 5.57
CA ALA A 287 5.49 -24.85 4.48
C ALA A 287 5.91 -25.95 3.49
N ALA A 288 7.12 -26.53 3.61
CA ALA A 288 7.61 -27.54 2.67
C ALA A 288 6.74 -28.84 2.71
N PRO A 289 6.47 -29.49 1.57
CA PRO A 289 5.80 -30.79 1.52
C PRO A 289 6.52 -31.84 2.37
N LEU A 290 5.78 -32.73 3.06
CA LEU A 290 6.36 -33.74 3.97
C LEU A 290 7.40 -34.68 3.32
N THR A 291 7.35 -34.83 2.01
CA THR A 291 8.32 -35.60 1.21
C THR A 291 9.70 -34.94 1.13
N GLU A 292 9.79 -33.65 1.43
CA GLU A 292 11.03 -32.85 1.42
C GLU A 292 11.62 -32.66 2.84
N TRP A 293 10.92 -33.17 3.87
CA TRP A 293 11.42 -33.17 5.25
C TRP A 293 12.37 -34.35 5.44
N ASN A 294 13.59 -34.06 5.89
CA ASN A 294 14.63 -35.06 6.04
C ASN A 294 14.42 -35.86 7.33
N GLU A 295 14.59 -37.18 7.25
CA GLU A 295 14.62 -38.02 8.45
C GLU A 295 15.90 -37.79 9.23
N VAL A 296 15.75 -37.49 10.52
CA VAL A 296 16.85 -37.12 11.42
C VAL A 296 17.22 -38.28 12.34
N LEU A 297 16.22 -38.96 12.89
CA LEU A 297 16.42 -40.08 13.81
C LEU A 297 15.15 -40.93 13.95
N THR A 298 15.30 -42.24 14.09
CA THR A 298 14.19 -43.18 14.41
C THR A 298 14.26 -43.60 15.88
N GLY A 299 13.11 -43.73 16.54
CA GLY A 299 13.02 -44.21 17.92
C GLY A 299 11.79 -45.09 18.16
N ASN A 300 11.65 -45.58 19.39
CA ASN A 300 10.46 -46.27 19.86
C ASN A 300 9.87 -45.51 21.03
N PHE A 301 8.55 -45.53 21.16
CA PHE A 301 7.91 -45.14 22.42
C PHE A 301 8.21 -46.17 23.50
N ASP A 302 8.21 -45.74 24.75
CA ASP A 302 8.26 -46.62 25.92
C ASP A 302 6.89 -47.32 26.14
N PRO A 303 6.76 -48.21 27.15
CA PRO A 303 5.49 -48.86 27.47
C PRO A 303 4.35 -47.93 27.91
N ALA A 304 4.63 -46.66 28.21
CA ALA A 304 3.63 -45.64 28.53
C ALA A 304 3.27 -44.75 27.32
N GLY A 305 3.83 -45.01 26.13
CA GLY A 305 3.61 -44.21 24.93
C GLY A 305 4.39 -42.90 24.91
N ALA A 306 5.40 -42.74 25.77
CA ALA A 306 6.28 -41.58 25.80
C ALA A 306 7.62 -41.85 25.11
N PHE A 307 8.38 -40.81 24.77
CA PHE A 307 9.74 -40.95 24.28
C PHE A 307 10.66 -39.84 24.79
N ARG A 308 11.96 -40.15 24.84
CA ARG A 308 13.03 -39.17 25.03
C ARG A 308 14.17 -39.47 24.06
N LEU A 309 14.47 -38.52 23.19
CA LEU A 309 15.61 -38.57 22.27
C LEU A 309 16.65 -37.52 22.67
N THR A 310 17.91 -37.85 22.46
CA THR A 310 19.07 -37.04 22.86
C THR A 310 20.04 -36.99 21.68
N ASN A 311 20.58 -35.80 21.36
CA ASN A 311 21.61 -35.56 20.34
C ASN A 311 21.23 -35.92 18.87
N PRO A 312 20.25 -35.24 18.25
CA PRO A 312 19.88 -35.51 16.86
C PRO A 312 20.71 -34.78 15.79
N LEU A 313 21.16 -33.52 15.97
CA LEU A 313 21.91 -32.75 14.96
C LEU A 313 22.88 -31.71 15.55
N PRO A 314 23.98 -31.35 14.84
CA PRO A 314 24.86 -30.24 15.22
C PRO A 314 24.18 -28.86 15.05
N PRO A 315 24.62 -27.82 15.79
CA PRO A 315 23.91 -26.55 15.89
C PRO A 315 24.19 -25.62 14.69
N VAL A 316 23.44 -25.77 13.60
CA VAL A 316 23.49 -24.86 12.44
C VAL A 316 22.12 -24.71 11.78
N ALA A 317 21.66 -23.45 11.66
CA ALA A 317 20.36 -23.01 11.12
C ALA A 317 19.09 -23.36 11.95
N PRO A 318 18.02 -22.55 11.88
CA PRO A 318 16.72 -22.88 12.48
C PRO A 318 16.06 -24.02 11.69
N LEU A 319 15.51 -25.00 12.41
CA LEU A 319 14.84 -26.17 11.85
C LEU A 319 13.50 -26.39 12.54
N PHE A 320 12.47 -26.68 11.74
CA PHE A 320 11.17 -27.19 12.17
C PHE A 320 11.23 -28.73 12.28
N PHE A 321 10.46 -29.33 13.19
CA PHE A 321 10.49 -30.78 13.46
C PHE A 321 9.09 -31.40 13.46
N ARG A 322 8.99 -32.68 13.07
CA ARG A 322 7.73 -33.44 13.05
C ARG A 322 7.94 -34.92 13.37
N LEU A 323 6.95 -35.56 13.99
CA LEU A 323 6.94 -37.01 14.24
C LEU A 323 6.12 -37.75 13.17
N ARG A 324 6.58 -38.92 12.74
CA ARG A 324 5.88 -39.87 11.85
C ARG A 324 5.80 -41.22 12.54
N THR A 325 4.62 -41.82 12.66
CA THR A 325 4.43 -43.04 13.47
C THR A 325 3.75 -44.13 12.67
N THR A 326 4.41 -45.28 12.56
CA THR A 326 3.92 -46.44 11.82
C THR A 326 3.40 -47.50 12.79
N GLY A 327 2.30 -48.18 12.43
CA GLY A 327 1.75 -49.26 13.25
C GLY A 327 2.78 -50.35 13.52
N GLY A 328 2.66 -51.03 14.67
CA GLY A 328 3.65 -52.00 15.16
C GLY A 328 4.06 -53.04 14.11
N PRO A 329 5.31 -53.56 14.20
CA PRO A 329 5.96 -54.21 13.08
C PRO A 329 5.13 -55.40 12.56
N PRO A 330 4.77 -55.44 11.27
CA PRO A 330 4.30 -56.68 10.66
C PRO A 330 5.38 -57.77 10.85
N PRO A 331 5.00 -59.06 10.86
CA PRO A 331 5.97 -60.16 10.99
C PRO A 331 7.11 -59.95 10.00
N PRO A 332 8.39 -60.15 10.41
CA PRO A 332 9.53 -59.66 9.65
C PRO A 332 9.43 -60.02 8.17
N ALA A 333 9.30 -59.00 7.33
CA ALA A 333 8.91 -59.14 5.94
C ALA A 333 10.12 -58.86 5.03
N PRO A 334 10.40 -59.74 4.04
CA PRO A 334 11.36 -59.42 2.99
C PRO A 334 10.87 -58.18 2.21
N PRO A 335 11.77 -57.46 1.53
CA PRO A 335 11.39 -56.27 0.78
C PRO A 335 10.48 -56.65 -0.40
N VAL A 336 9.40 -55.90 -0.56
CA VAL A 336 8.44 -55.99 -1.66
C VAL A 336 8.32 -54.60 -2.26
N ILE A 337 8.54 -54.48 -3.57
CA ILE A 337 8.35 -53.20 -4.28
C ILE A 337 6.86 -53.05 -4.61
N THR A 338 6.26 -51.99 -4.10
CA THR A 338 4.83 -51.66 -4.29
C THR A 338 4.61 -50.56 -5.33
N ALA A 339 5.64 -49.75 -5.61
CA ALA A 339 5.69 -48.90 -6.79
C ALA A 339 7.08 -49.01 -7.45
N HIS A 340 7.12 -49.51 -8.68
CA HIS A 340 8.33 -49.52 -9.51
C HIS A 340 8.62 -48.12 -10.06
N PRO A 341 9.89 -47.79 -10.36
CA PRO A 341 10.20 -46.60 -11.14
C PRO A 341 9.51 -46.66 -12.51
N THR A 342 9.11 -45.51 -13.02
CA THR A 342 8.44 -45.36 -14.31
C THR A 342 9.38 -44.77 -15.35
N ASN A 343 9.11 -45.03 -16.64
CA ASN A 343 9.86 -44.42 -17.73
C ASN A 343 9.75 -42.90 -17.69
N LEU A 344 10.81 -42.20 -18.08
CA LEU A 344 10.87 -40.75 -18.15
C LEU A 344 11.34 -40.33 -19.54
N ASP A 345 10.57 -39.48 -20.21
CA ASP A 345 10.95 -38.83 -21.47
C ASP A 345 11.19 -37.34 -21.19
N LEU A 346 12.45 -36.92 -21.20
CA LEU A 346 12.87 -35.59 -20.76
C LEU A 346 13.72 -34.86 -21.81
N LEU A 347 13.80 -33.53 -21.68
CA LEU A 347 14.72 -32.70 -22.45
C LEU A 347 16.08 -32.61 -21.74
N ALA A 348 17.17 -32.48 -22.50
CA ALA A 348 18.47 -32.21 -21.88
C ALA A 348 18.44 -30.89 -21.08
N GLY A 349 19.12 -30.88 -19.93
CA GLY A 349 19.07 -29.79 -18.95
C GLY A 349 17.99 -29.94 -17.88
N ALA A 350 16.96 -30.76 -18.09
CA ALA A 350 15.96 -31.07 -17.06
C ALA A 350 16.56 -31.90 -15.91
N THR A 351 15.81 -32.05 -14.81
CA THR A 351 16.13 -33.00 -13.73
C THR A 351 15.27 -34.25 -13.89
N ALA A 352 15.90 -35.43 -13.95
CA ALA A 352 15.22 -36.72 -13.86
C ALA A 352 15.17 -37.18 -12.40
N THR A 353 14.01 -37.66 -11.95
CA THR A 353 13.85 -38.25 -10.62
C THR A 353 13.16 -39.60 -10.75
N PHE A 354 13.94 -40.67 -10.58
CA PHE A 354 13.38 -42.01 -10.41
C PHE A 354 13.07 -42.24 -8.93
N SER A 355 11.88 -42.75 -8.63
CA SER A 355 11.48 -43.15 -7.29
C SER A 355 11.10 -44.62 -7.26
N VAL A 356 11.33 -45.27 -6.13
CA VAL A 356 10.79 -46.59 -5.82
C VAL A 356 10.05 -46.50 -4.49
N THR A 357 8.91 -47.18 -4.38
CA THR A 357 8.28 -47.44 -3.08
C THR A 357 8.40 -48.92 -2.78
N ALA A 358 9.01 -49.23 -1.65
CA ALA A 358 9.17 -50.59 -1.17
C ALA A 358 8.72 -50.69 0.29
N THR A 359 8.02 -51.78 0.59
CA THR A 359 7.61 -52.18 1.93
C THR A 359 8.43 -53.37 2.40
N GLY A 360 8.74 -53.45 3.68
CA GLY A 360 9.49 -54.55 4.27
C GLY A 360 10.06 -54.13 5.62
N THR A 361 10.63 -55.06 6.38
CA THR A 361 11.20 -54.73 7.69
C THR A 361 12.47 -53.90 7.52
N ALA A 362 12.54 -52.77 8.23
CA ALA A 362 13.69 -51.89 8.23
C ALA A 362 14.93 -52.52 8.93
N PRO A 363 16.16 -52.09 8.59
CA PRO A 363 16.50 -51.11 7.57
C PRO A 363 16.36 -51.67 6.15
N LEU A 364 15.69 -50.92 5.27
CA LEU A 364 15.73 -51.16 3.84
C LEU A 364 16.97 -50.47 3.26
N THR A 365 17.78 -51.24 2.55
CA THR A 365 18.97 -50.75 1.84
C THR A 365 18.67 -50.69 0.36
N TYR A 366 18.90 -49.53 -0.26
CA TYR A 366 18.65 -49.31 -1.68
C TYR A 366 19.97 -49.29 -2.44
N ARG A 367 19.97 -49.79 -3.67
CA ARG A 367 21.09 -49.67 -4.60
C ARG A 367 20.56 -49.52 -6.02
N TRP A 368 20.71 -48.32 -6.58
CA TRP A 368 20.34 -48.08 -7.98
C TRP A 368 21.42 -48.58 -8.94
N PHE A 369 20.96 -48.92 -10.14
CA PHE A 369 21.75 -49.35 -11.28
C PHE A 369 21.39 -48.48 -12.49
N PHE A 370 22.40 -48.08 -13.24
CA PHE A 370 22.29 -47.53 -14.58
C PHE A 370 22.94 -48.50 -15.55
N ASN A 371 22.13 -49.13 -16.40
CA ASN A 371 22.48 -50.29 -17.20
C ASN A 371 23.10 -51.40 -16.31
N THR A 372 24.41 -51.62 -16.33
CA THR A 372 25.11 -52.60 -15.48
C THR A 372 25.89 -51.97 -14.32
N ASN A 373 26.00 -50.63 -14.27
CA ASN A 373 26.85 -49.90 -13.33
C ASN A 373 26.03 -49.36 -12.15
N THR A 374 26.66 -49.17 -10.99
CA THR A 374 25.99 -48.61 -9.81
C THR A 374 26.45 -47.17 -9.58
N PRO A 375 25.59 -46.15 -9.79
CA PRO A 375 25.96 -44.75 -9.59
C PRO A 375 26.41 -44.46 -8.15
N ALA A 376 27.42 -43.60 -8.00
CA ALA A 376 27.95 -43.25 -6.68
C ALA A 376 26.89 -42.52 -5.84
N GLY A 377 26.77 -42.89 -4.56
CA GLY A 377 25.81 -42.27 -3.63
C GLY A 377 24.33 -42.61 -3.87
N ALA A 378 23.99 -43.46 -4.85
CA ALA A 378 22.61 -43.80 -5.17
C ALA A 378 22.06 -44.94 -4.26
N ASN A 379 21.99 -44.65 -2.96
CA ASN A 379 21.56 -45.57 -1.90
C ASN A 379 20.24 -45.17 -1.20
N LEU A 380 19.47 -44.27 -1.81
CA LEU A 380 18.18 -43.77 -1.32
C LEU A 380 16.98 -44.32 -2.13
N PRO A 381 15.74 -44.22 -1.63
CA PRO A 381 14.52 -44.58 -2.39
C PRO A 381 14.29 -43.75 -3.66
N THR A 382 15.04 -42.66 -3.84
CA THR A 382 14.99 -41.78 -5.00
C THR A 382 16.38 -41.60 -5.60
N LEU A 383 16.48 -41.69 -6.93
CA LEU A 383 17.64 -41.31 -7.71
C LEU A 383 17.33 -40.05 -8.52
N THR A 384 17.95 -38.93 -8.13
CA THR A 384 17.83 -37.65 -8.83
C THR A 384 19.08 -37.39 -9.67
N ILE A 385 18.88 -37.11 -10.95
CA ILE A 385 19.93 -36.72 -11.90
C ILE A 385 19.61 -35.30 -12.34
N ASN A 386 20.37 -34.32 -11.83
CA ASN A 386 20.24 -32.93 -12.24
C ASN A 386 20.94 -32.69 -13.59
N ASN A 387 20.44 -31.73 -14.38
CA ASN A 387 21.03 -31.34 -15.67
C ASN A 387 21.26 -32.55 -16.60
N VAL A 388 20.21 -33.35 -16.81
CA VAL A 388 20.23 -34.59 -17.58
C VAL A 388 20.80 -34.35 -18.98
N GLN A 389 21.67 -35.25 -19.45
CA GLN A 389 22.32 -35.20 -20.76
C GLN A 389 22.02 -36.50 -21.52
N THR A 390 22.24 -36.51 -22.84
CA THR A 390 21.92 -37.67 -23.69
C THR A 390 22.69 -38.94 -23.33
N ASN A 391 23.88 -38.83 -22.73
CA ASN A 391 24.66 -39.96 -22.19
C ASN A 391 24.11 -40.52 -20.86
N HIS A 392 23.08 -39.91 -20.27
CA HIS A 392 22.32 -40.48 -19.15
C HIS A 392 21.11 -41.30 -19.63
N ALA A 393 20.78 -41.30 -20.94
CA ALA A 393 19.71 -42.14 -21.46
C ALA A 393 20.04 -43.63 -21.30
N GLY A 394 19.05 -44.45 -20.93
CA GLY A 394 19.23 -45.89 -20.73
C GLY A 394 18.36 -46.49 -19.63
N ALA A 395 18.70 -47.72 -19.23
CA ALA A 395 17.94 -48.51 -18.27
C ALA A 395 18.31 -48.17 -16.82
N TYR A 396 17.31 -47.89 -16.00
CA TYR A 396 17.41 -47.65 -14.55
C TYR A 396 16.58 -48.66 -13.79
N PHE A 397 17.17 -49.28 -12.77
CA PHE A 397 16.46 -50.15 -11.83
C PHE A 397 17.13 -50.09 -10.46
N VAL A 398 16.44 -50.58 -9.43
CA VAL A 398 16.90 -50.55 -8.05
C VAL A 398 16.74 -51.90 -7.39
N SER A 399 17.77 -52.29 -6.65
CA SER A 399 17.72 -53.40 -5.71
C SER A 399 17.37 -52.86 -4.33
N VAL A 400 16.40 -53.47 -3.66
CA VAL A 400 16.02 -53.16 -2.28
C VAL A 400 16.25 -54.41 -1.44
N SER A 401 16.99 -54.28 -0.33
CA SER A 401 17.41 -55.41 0.51
C SER A 401 17.21 -55.15 2.01
N ASN A 402 16.92 -56.21 2.75
CA ASN A 402 17.03 -56.25 4.21
C ASN A 402 17.62 -57.60 4.66
N SER A 403 17.60 -57.90 5.96
CA SER A 403 18.13 -59.14 6.55
C SER A 403 17.41 -60.43 6.11
N LEU A 404 16.29 -60.33 5.40
CA LEU A 404 15.43 -61.46 5.01
C LEU A 404 15.39 -61.72 3.51
N GLY A 405 15.90 -60.78 2.69
CA GLY A 405 15.91 -60.96 1.25
C GLY A 405 16.26 -59.70 0.46
N VAL A 406 16.24 -59.87 -0.86
CA VAL A 406 16.52 -58.84 -1.86
C VAL A 406 15.45 -58.92 -2.93
N VAL A 407 14.94 -57.77 -3.37
CA VAL A 407 14.02 -57.63 -4.50
C VAL A 407 14.57 -56.59 -5.47
N THR A 408 14.39 -56.82 -6.77
CA THR A 408 14.81 -55.90 -7.83
C THR A 408 13.57 -55.32 -8.52
N SER A 409 13.61 -54.04 -8.85
CA SER A 409 12.50 -53.36 -9.55
C SER A 409 12.37 -53.83 -11.00
N ALA A 410 11.20 -53.58 -11.60
CA ALA A 410 11.13 -53.44 -13.05
C ALA A 410 12.10 -52.35 -13.54
N VAL A 411 12.51 -52.45 -14.80
CA VAL A 411 13.39 -51.47 -15.45
C VAL A 411 12.58 -50.28 -15.93
N ALA A 412 12.95 -49.09 -15.49
CA ALA A 412 12.52 -47.82 -16.04
C ALA A 412 13.53 -47.33 -17.09
N THR A 413 13.06 -46.80 -18.20
CA THR A 413 13.93 -46.23 -19.25
C THR A 413 13.93 -44.70 -19.15
N LEU A 414 15.12 -44.09 -19.13
CA LEU A 414 15.28 -42.66 -19.35
C LEU A 414 15.51 -42.42 -20.85
N THR A 415 14.57 -41.75 -21.51
CA THR A 415 14.79 -41.13 -22.82
C THR A 415 15.17 -39.68 -22.61
N VAL A 416 16.25 -39.25 -23.26
CA VAL A 416 16.68 -37.84 -23.25
C VAL A 416 16.69 -37.33 -24.68
N SER A 417 15.91 -36.30 -24.95
CA SER A 417 15.80 -35.70 -26.28
C SER A 417 16.29 -34.26 -26.27
N ASN A 418 16.84 -33.82 -27.41
CA ASN A 418 16.95 -32.41 -27.72
C ASN A 418 15.91 -32.13 -28.79
N VAL A 419 14.82 -31.44 -28.43
CA VAL A 419 13.86 -30.90 -29.41
C VAL A 419 14.01 -29.38 -29.41
N PRO A 420 14.80 -28.82 -30.34
CA PRO A 420 14.88 -27.38 -30.50
C PRO A 420 13.53 -26.82 -30.98
N ALA A 421 13.18 -25.64 -30.50
CA ALA A 421 11.98 -24.91 -30.90
C ALA A 421 12.37 -23.58 -31.57
N PRO A 422 11.79 -23.23 -32.73
CA PRO A 422 12.01 -21.94 -33.38
C PRO A 422 11.51 -20.80 -32.49
N ALA A 423 12.03 -19.58 -32.70
CA ALA A 423 11.51 -18.39 -32.04
C ALA A 423 10.06 -18.11 -32.48
N THR A 424 9.19 -17.86 -31.49
CA THR A 424 7.75 -17.60 -31.64
C THR A 424 7.35 -16.39 -30.79
N ILE A 425 6.39 -15.60 -31.25
CA ILE A 425 5.88 -14.43 -30.51
C ILE A 425 4.61 -14.82 -29.76
N LEU A 426 4.64 -14.68 -28.44
CA LEU A 426 3.51 -14.94 -27.53
C LEU A 426 2.62 -13.71 -27.36
N THR A 427 3.22 -12.52 -27.24
CA THR A 427 2.49 -11.26 -27.07
C THR A 427 2.94 -10.27 -28.13
N GLN A 428 2.00 -9.85 -28.98
CA GLN A 428 2.23 -8.86 -30.03
C GLN A 428 2.38 -7.45 -29.44
N PRO A 429 3.24 -6.59 -30.03
CA PRO A 429 3.29 -5.18 -29.66
C PRO A 429 1.95 -4.50 -29.96
N GLN A 430 1.54 -3.59 -29.08
CA GLN A 430 0.24 -2.93 -29.16
C GLN A 430 0.36 -1.53 -29.77
N SER A 431 -0.63 -1.16 -30.58
CA SER A 431 -0.76 0.21 -31.10
C SER A 431 -1.03 1.19 -29.95
N GLN A 432 -0.50 2.41 -30.06
CA GLN A 432 -0.65 3.43 -29.03
C GLN A 432 -0.76 4.83 -29.63
N THR A 433 -1.51 5.71 -28.95
CA THR A 433 -1.54 7.15 -29.25
C THR A 433 -0.80 7.88 -28.13
N VAL A 434 0.26 8.60 -28.46
CA VAL A 434 1.14 9.27 -27.49
C VAL A 434 1.21 10.76 -27.81
N PRO A 435 1.04 11.67 -26.84
CA PRO A 435 1.20 13.10 -27.07
C PRO A 435 2.59 13.46 -27.58
N ALA A 436 2.69 14.43 -28.50
CA ALA A 436 3.98 14.92 -28.97
C ALA A 436 4.88 15.40 -27.82
N GLY A 437 6.11 14.88 -27.77
CA GLY A 437 7.10 15.12 -26.72
C GLY A 437 7.07 14.12 -25.55
N GLN A 438 6.10 13.21 -25.48
CA GLN A 438 6.06 12.15 -24.45
C GLN A 438 6.86 10.91 -24.86
N THR A 439 6.94 9.92 -23.97
CA THR A 439 7.64 8.64 -24.22
C THR A 439 6.65 7.57 -24.67
N ALA A 440 6.93 6.90 -25.79
CA ALA A 440 6.23 5.69 -26.23
C ALA A 440 7.03 4.43 -25.86
N VAL A 441 6.34 3.37 -25.45
CA VAL A 441 6.96 2.07 -25.11
C VAL A 441 6.23 0.95 -25.83
N LEU A 442 6.95 0.17 -26.64
CA LEU A 442 6.45 -0.99 -27.35
C LEU A 442 7.14 -2.24 -26.78
N ASN A 443 6.38 -3.29 -26.50
CA ASN A 443 6.87 -4.52 -25.88
C ASN A 443 6.48 -5.74 -26.73
N VAL A 444 7.34 -6.74 -26.79
CA VAL A 444 7.05 -8.07 -27.32
C VAL A 444 7.39 -9.12 -26.28
N VAL A 445 6.65 -10.23 -26.25
CA VAL A 445 7.02 -11.43 -25.47
C VAL A 445 7.20 -12.57 -26.45
N ALA A 446 8.30 -13.30 -26.35
CA ALA A 446 8.67 -14.38 -27.25
C ALA A 446 9.18 -15.62 -26.50
N ALA A 447 9.07 -16.78 -27.14
CA ALA A 447 9.54 -18.07 -26.65
C ALA A 447 10.19 -18.88 -27.78
N GLY A 448 11.04 -19.84 -27.41
CA GLY A 448 11.83 -20.65 -28.33
C GLY A 448 13.14 -21.07 -27.64
N THR A 449 13.94 -21.91 -28.28
CA THR A 449 15.27 -22.28 -27.76
C THR A 449 16.18 -21.04 -27.69
N PRO A 450 16.74 -20.65 -26.54
CA PRO A 450 17.66 -19.52 -26.45
C PRO A 450 18.98 -19.79 -27.20
N PRO A 451 19.73 -18.74 -27.59
CA PRO A 451 19.43 -17.31 -27.43
C PRO A 451 18.33 -16.82 -28.38
N LEU A 452 17.51 -15.86 -27.90
CA LEU A 452 16.52 -15.15 -28.70
C LEU A 452 17.05 -13.76 -29.08
N PHE A 453 17.19 -13.49 -30.37
CA PHE A 453 17.64 -12.20 -30.90
C PHE A 453 16.45 -11.39 -31.42
N HIS A 454 16.34 -10.13 -31.03
CA HIS A 454 15.28 -9.22 -31.47
C HIS A 454 15.85 -8.16 -32.41
N GLN A 455 15.06 -7.69 -33.37
CA GLN A 455 15.35 -6.50 -34.17
C GLN A 455 14.05 -5.73 -34.44
N TRP A 456 13.96 -4.48 -34.00
CA TRP A 456 12.82 -3.61 -34.28
C TRP A 456 12.93 -2.90 -35.63
N PHE A 457 11.77 -2.63 -36.23
CA PHE A 457 11.62 -1.97 -37.53
C PHE A 457 10.62 -0.83 -37.43
N PHE A 458 10.83 0.21 -38.23
CA PHE A 458 9.94 1.35 -38.42
C PHE A 458 9.49 1.43 -39.89
N ASN A 459 8.23 1.82 -40.10
CA ASN A 459 7.58 1.89 -41.41
C ASN A 459 7.83 0.64 -42.26
N THR A 460 7.35 -0.50 -41.72
CA THR A 460 7.47 -1.86 -42.25
C THR A 460 8.89 -2.45 -42.21
N ASN A 461 9.80 -1.98 -43.05
CA ASN A 461 11.04 -2.71 -43.36
C ASN A 461 12.33 -1.96 -42.99
N THR A 462 12.25 -0.79 -42.35
CA THR A 462 13.45 -0.01 -41.98
C THR A 462 13.95 -0.45 -40.60
N PRO A 463 15.08 -1.17 -40.46
CA PRO A 463 15.57 -1.60 -39.16
C PRO A 463 15.99 -0.38 -38.33
N LEU A 464 15.62 -0.37 -37.04
CA LEU A 464 16.05 0.64 -36.09
C LEU A 464 17.42 0.23 -35.51
N PRO A 465 18.52 0.97 -35.77
CA PRO A 465 19.86 0.56 -35.34
C PRO A 465 19.96 0.43 -33.82
N GLY A 466 20.56 -0.66 -33.34
CA GLY A 466 20.76 -0.93 -31.91
C GLY A 466 19.50 -1.28 -31.11
N GLN A 467 18.32 -1.32 -31.73
CA GLN A 467 17.07 -1.67 -31.06
C GLN A 467 16.86 -3.19 -31.09
N THR A 468 17.59 -3.89 -30.22
CA THR A 468 17.68 -5.37 -30.19
C THR A 468 17.13 -6.02 -28.92
N ASN A 469 16.36 -5.27 -28.12
CA ASN A 469 15.72 -5.74 -26.89
C ASN A 469 14.24 -6.10 -27.12
N ALA A 470 13.63 -6.85 -26.20
CA ALA A 470 12.19 -7.14 -26.21
C ALA A 470 11.30 -5.89 -25.99
N THR A 471 11.89 -4.78 -25.54
CA THR A 471 11.23 -3.49 -25.36
C THR A 471 11.91 -2.44 -26.24
N LEU A 472 11.11 -1.68 -27.00
CA LEU A 472 11.50 -0.46 -27.70
C LEU A 472 10.94 0.75 -26.96
N THR A 473 11.81 1.63 -26.50
CA THR A 473 11.45 2.88 -25.81
C THR A 473 11.85 4.07 -26.68
N LEU A 474 10.87 4.88 -27.06
CA LEU A 474 11.05 6.12 -27.82
C LEU A 474 10.75 7.30 -26.92
N THR A 475 11.76 8.06 -26.51
CA THR A 475 11.58 9.28 -25.70
C THR A 475 11.36 10.51 -26.58
N ASN A 476 10.62 11.51 -26.08
CA ASN A 476 10.38 12.78 -26.79
C ASN A 476 9.78 12.61 -28.19
N VAL A 477 8.77 11.75 -28.32
CA VAL A 477 8.20 11.30 -29.60
C VAL A 477 7.65 12.49 -30.41
N GLN A 478 8.11 12.62 -31.66
CA GLN A 478 7.72 13.67 -32.59
C GLN A 478 6.81 13.13 -33.71
N PRO A 479 6.02 13.99 -34.38
CA PRO A 479 5.11 13.55 -35.46
C PRO A 479 5.77 12.76 -36.59
N HIS A 480 7.05 12.98 -36.88
CA HIS A 480 7.80 12.22 -37.90
C HIS A 480 8.16 10.79 -37.48
N GLN A 481 7.95 10.44 -36.20
CA GLN A 481 8.09 9.09 -35.64
C GLN A 481 6.73 8.37 -35.57
N ALA A 482 5.63 9.02 -35.98
CA ALA A 482 4.36 8.33 -36.16
C ALA A 482 4.48 7.32 -37.32
N GLY A 483 3.93 6.12 -37.14
CA GLY A 483 4.01 5.06 -38.14
C GLY A 483 3.90 3.64 -37.58
N ALA A 484 4.08 2.66 -38.45
CA ALA A 484 3.99 1.25 -38.11
C ALA A 484 5.34 0.72 -37.58
N TYR A 485 5.33 0.14 -36.39
CA TYR A 485 6.46 -0.53 -35.78
C TYR A 485 6.23 -2.04 -35.74
N SER A 486 7.29 -2.82 -35.94
CA SER A 486 7.28 -4.28 -35.81
C SER A 486 8.61 -4.77 -35.26
N VAL A 487 8.66 -6.03 -34.86
CA VAL A 487 9.87 -6.70 -34.38
C VAL A 487 9.96 -8.10 -34.97
N THR A 488 11.16 -8.47 -35.40
CA THR A 488 11.49 -9.86 -35.72
C THR A 488 12.22 -10.47 -34.53
N VAL A 489 11.84 -11.69 -34.14
CA VAL A 489 12.52 -12.48 -33.11
C VAL A 489 13.05 -13.76 -33.75
N THR A 490 14.32 -14.09 -33.54
CA THR A 490 15.02 -15.22 -34.19
C THR A 490 15.85 -16.03 -33.21
N ASN A 491 16.08 -17.29 -33.56
CA ASN A 491 17.11 -18.16 -33.00
C ASN A 491 17.67 -19.08 -34.11
N ASP A 492 18.61 -19.95 -33.78
CA ASP A 492 19.27 -20.88 -34.73
C ASP A 492 18.30 -21.87 -35.41
N TYR A 493 17.04 -21.95 -34.96
CA TYR A 493 16.04 -22.91 -35.40
C TYR A 493 14.87 -22.26 -36.15
N GLY A 494 14.82 -20.93 -36.23
CA GLY A 494 13.81 -20.18 -36.98
C GLY A 494 13.51 -18.80 -36.39
N GLY A 495 12.50 -18.14 -36.94
CA GLY A 495 12.09 -16.81 -36.50
C GLY A 495 10.63 -16.49 -36.75
N ALA A 496 10.12 -15.53 -35.99
CA ALA A 496 8.78 -14.98 -36.10
C ALA A 496 8.83 -13.45 -36.26
N HIS A 497 7.96 -12.92 -37.11
CA HIS A 497 7.77 -11.48 -37.30
C HIS A 497 6.46 -11.05 -36.63
N SER A 498 6.47 -9.91 -35.93
CA SER A 498 5.28 -9.39 -35.25
C SER A 498 4.23 -8.85 -36.22
N ALA A 499 3.00 -8.68 -35.72
CA ALA A 499 2.05 -7.74 -36.31
C ALA A 499 2.57 -6.29 -36.17
N PHE A 500 2.01 -5.36 -36.93
CA PHE A 500 2.32 -3.94 -36.80
C PHE A 500 1.62 -3.31 -35.59
N ALA A 501 2.39 -2.65 -34.74
CA ALA A 501 1.91 -1.68 -33.77
C ALA A 501 1.95 -0.27 -34.38
N LEU A 502 0.80 0.38 -34.52
CA LEU A 502 0.72 1.76 -34.99
C LEU A 502 1.01 2.72 -33.83
N LEU A 503 2.08 3.51 -33.95
CA LEU A 503 2.32 4.67 -33.10
C LEU A 503 1.67 5.90 -33.74
N THR A 504 0.62 6.40 -33.11
CA THR A 504 0.01 7.69 -33.45
C THR A 504 0.59 8.76 -32.53
N VAL A 505 0.98 9.91 -33.08
CA VAL A 505 1.53 11.02 -32.29
C VAL A 505 0.52 12.15 -32.26
N ASP A 506 -0.09 12.36 -31.09
CA ASP A 506 -1.14 13.37 -30.93
C ASP A 506 -0.54 14.75 -30.63
N THR A 507 -0.70 15.68 -31.56
CA THR A 507 -0.26 17.08 -31.39
C THR A 507 -1.28 17.94 -30.64
N ASN A 508 -2.50 17.44 -30.45
CA ASN A 508 -3.66 18.15 -29.89
C ASN A 508 -4.07 17.66 -28.50
N ALA A 509 -3.48 16.56 -28.00
CA ALA A 509 -3.67 16.08 -26.64
C ALA A 509 -3.48 17.23 -25.62
N PRO A 510 -4.33 17.30 -24.58
CA PRO A 510 -4.20 18.33 -23.55
C PRO A 510 -2.79 18.26 -22.92
N PRO A 511 -2.16 19.40 -22.62
CA PRO A 511 -0.87 19.41 -21.95
C PRO A 511 -0.89 18.64 -20.63
N ASP A 512 0.23 18.05 -20.26
CA ASP A 512 0.43 17.65 -18.87
C ASP A 512 0.50 18.92 -17.99
N PHE A 513 -0.34 18.95 -16.96
CA PHE A 513 -0.46 20.02 -15.98
C PHE A 513 0.10 19.62 -14.61
N SER A 514 0.96 18.59 -14.57
CA SER A 514 1.81 18.26 -13.44
C SER A 514 2.81 19.39 -13.15
N ALA A 515 3.31 19.44 -11.92
CA ALA A 515 4.35 20.40 -11.54
C ALA A 515 5.66 20.04 -12.27
N VAL A 516 6.23 20.99 -13.02
CA VAL A 516 7.54 20.82 -13.69
C VAL A 516 8.43 22.01 -13.33
N GLY A 517 9.56 21.74 -12.67
CA GLY A 517 10.51 22.79 -12.32
C GLY A 517 11.22 22.58 -11.00
N PHE A 518 11.86 23.65 -10.53
CA PHE A 518 12.59 23.64 -9.27
C PHE A 518 11.72 23.35 -8.03
N CYS A 519 10.40 23.53 -8.08
CA CYS A 519 9.51 23.23 -6.95
C CYS A 519 9.56 21.76 -6.50
N ASN A 520 9.90 20.84 -7.41
CA ASN A 520 10.02 19.39 -7.16
C ASN A 520 11.38 18.94 -6.62
N LEU A 521 12.25 19.85 -6.20
CA LEU A 521 13.56 19.52 -5.63
C LEU A 521 13.63 19.99 -4.17
N PRO A 522 14.26 19.24 -3.24
CA PRO A 522 14.87 17.92 -3.44
C PRO A 522 13.85 16.77 -3.57
N ALA A 523 12.57 17.04 -3.31
CA ALA A 523 11.48 16.06 -3.43
C ALA A 523 10.26 16.71 -4.12
N PRO A 524 9.38 15.91 -4.77
CA PRO A 524 8.18 16.42 -5.43
C PRO A 524 7.32 17.29 -4.52
N ILE A 525 6.73 18.37 -5.06
CA ILE A 525 5.88 19.25 -4.26
C ILE A 525 4.54 18.58 -3.93
N THR A 526 4.09 18.72 -2.69
CA THR A 526 2.86 18.07 -2.18
C THR A 526 1.86 19.04 -1.55
N GLY A 527 2.29 20.28 -1.26
CA GLY A 527 1.46 21.30 -0.63
C GLY A 527 0.88 20.81 0.70
N GLY A 528 -0.44 20.94 0.83
CA GLY A 528 -1.24 20.48 1.96
C GLY A 528 -1.89 19.10 1.80
N ALA A 529 -1.41 18.25 0.88
CA ALA A 529 -1.99 16.92 0.64
C ALA A 529 -1.92 15.97 1.86
N ALA A 530 -1.03 16.22 2.81
CA ALA A 530 -0.94 15.48 4.08
C ALA A 530 -1.94 15.94 5.15
N GLY A 531 -2.85 16.87 4.82
CA GLY A 531 -3.82 17.46 5.72
C GLY A 531 -5.26 17.38 5.22
N PRO A 532 -6.24 17.72 6.06
CA PRO A 532 -7.64 17.69 5.68
C PRO A 532 -7.98 18.74 4.62
N VAL A 533 -9.05 18.46 3.88
CA VAL A 533 -9.66 19.38 2.93
C VAL A 533 -10.63 20.31 3.68
N VAL A 534 -10.52 21.62 3.43
CA VAL A 534 -11.37 22.66 4.02
C VAL A 534 -11.87 23.64 2.95
N TYR A 535 -13.03 24.25 3.20
CA TYR A 535 -13.67 25.18 2.27
C TYR A 535 -13.84 26.55 2.94
N VAL A 536 -13.47 27.63 2.24
CA VAL A 536 -13.48 28.99 2.80
C VAL A 536 -14.18 29.96 1.86
N GLY A 537 -14.98 30.87 2.41
CA GLY A 537 -15.76 31.86 1.65
C GLY A 537 -15.44 33.31 2.01
N SER A 538 -14.39 33.55 2.82
CA SER A 538 -13.96 34.87 3.30
C SER A 538 -12.49 34.88 3.70
N GLU A 539 -11.87 36.06 3.79
CA GLU A 539 -10.47 36.23 4.22
C GLU A 539 -10.24 35.69 5.66
N ALA A 540 -11.19 35.91 6.58
CA ALA A 540 -11.08 35.43 7.96
C ALA A 540 -11.09 33.90 8.05
N GLN A 541 -11.92 33.23 7.25
CA GLN A 541 -11.91 31.77 7.12
C GLN A 541 -10.63 31.27 6.45
N LEU A 542 -10.13 31.95 5.41
CA LEU A 542 -8.86 31.62 4.78
C LEU A 542 -7.72 31.65 5.82
N LYS A 543 -7.56 32.75 6.57
CA LYS A 543 -6.53 32.91 7.61
C LYS A 543 -6.58 31.84 8.69
N THR A 544 -7.78 31.37 9.05
CA THR A 544 -7.99 30.28 10.03
C THR A 544 -7.26 28.99 9.64
N TYR A 545 -7.12 28.71 8.35
CA TYR A 545 -6.47 27.50 7.84
C TYR A 545 -5.13 27.77 7.12
N SER A 546 -4.90 28.97 6.59
CA SER A 546 -3.66 29.32 5.88
C SER A 546 -2.54 29.79 6.81
N ASP A 547 -2.88 30.45 7.93
CA ASP A 547 -1.92 31.07 8.86
C ASP A 547 -1.56 30.18 10.07
N VAL A 548 -1.56 28.86 9.87
CA VAL A 548 -1.32 27.86 10.91
C VAL A 548 -0.33 26.77 10.47
N ASN A 549 0.27 26.07 11.44
CA ASN A 549 1.29 25.04 11.16
C ASN A 549 0.77 23.75 10.49
N PRO A 550 -0.41 23.18 10.83
CA PRO A 550 -0.85 21.91 10.24
C PRO A 550 -1.05 22.00 8.72
N PRO A 551 -0.86 20.90 7.97
CA PRO A 551 -1.13 20.89 6.54
C PRO A 551 -2.63 21.08 6.25
N TYR A 552 -2.96 21.77 5.16
CA TYR A 552 -4.35 21.94 4.70
C TYR A 552 -4.46 22.07 3.18
N THR A 553 -5.44 21.39 2.60
CA THR A 553 -5.92 21.69 1.24
C THR A 553 -7.16 22.58 1.35
N ILE A 554 -7.02 23.84 0.96
CA ILE A 554 -7.97 24.92 1.15
C ILE A 554 -8.63 25.26 -0.20
N TYR A 555 -9.92 24.97 -0.32
CA TYR A 555 -10.73 25.41 -1.45
C TYR A 555 -11.41 26.73 -1.16
N ILE A 556 -11.11 27.76 -1.96
CA ILE A 556 -11.82 29.04 -1.91
C ILE A 556 -13.11 28.92 -2.73
N THR A 557 -14.24 29.20 -2.09
CA THR A 557 -15.60 29.02 -2.66
C THR A 557 -16.23 30.31 -3.16
N ASN A 558 -15.83 31.46 -2.61
CA ASN A 558 -16.35 32.78 -2.93
C ASN A 558 -15.22 33.75 -3.26
N SER A 559 -15.51 34.75 -4.10
CA SER A 559 -14.66 35.93 -4.29
C SER A 559 -14.78 36.88 -3.09
N PHE A 560 -13.67 37.46 -2.62
CA PHE A 560 -13.65 38.41 -1.51
C PHE A 560 -12.43 39.34 -1.55
N ALA A 561 -12.48 40.43 -0.78
CA ALA A 561 -11.35 41.32 -0.63
C ALA A 561 -10.32 40.78 0.39
N LEU A 562 -9.03 41.03 0.12
CA LEU A 562 -7.92 40.80 1.03
C LEU A 562 -7.49 42.13 1.67
N SER A 563 -7.12 42.08 2.94
CA SER A 563 -6.69 43.24 3.73
C SER A 563 -5.19 43.48 3.54
N GLY A 564 -4.80 44.01 2.38
CA GLY A 564 -3.39 44.19 1.99
C GLY A 564 -2.61 42.85 1.97
N MET A 565 -1.33 42.86 2.34
CA MET A 565 -0.48 41.66 2.45
C MET A 565 -0.59 40.92 3.80
N SER A 566 -1.74 40.99 4.48
CA SER A 566 -1.94 40.33 5.78
C SER A 566 -2.45 38.88 5.69
N THR A 567 -2.68 38.35 4.49
CA THR A 567 -3.09 36.95 4.28
C THR A 567 -1.88 36.06 4.09
N HIS A 568 -1.39 35.52 5.21
CA HIS A 568 -0.27 34.59 5.24
C HIS A 568 -0.67 33.19 4.73
N ILE A 569 0.13 32.63 3.82
CA ILE A 569 0.05 31.22 3.41
C ILE A 569 1.29 30.48 3.95
N ARG A 570 1.15 29.79 5.09
CA ARG A 570 2.24 29.10 5.80
C ARG A 570 2.65 27.78 5.13
N ASN A 571 3.57 27.06 5.76
CA ASN A 571 4.05 25.75 5.32
C ASN A 571 2.92 24.74 5.02
N HIS A 572 3.14 23.86 4.05
CA HIS A 572 2.26 22.71 3.76
C HIS A 572 0.80 23.11 3.44
N LYS A 573 0.63 24.07 2.52
CA LYS A 573 -0.70 24.53 2.10
C LYS A 573 -0.90 24.27 0.62
N THR A 574 -2.10 23.85 0.27
CA THR A 574 -2.59 23.86 -1.12
C THR A 574 -3.80 24.78 -1.13
N VAL A 575 -3.74 25.93 -1.82
CA VAL A 575 -4.85 26.89 -1.91
C VAL A 575 -5.37 26.89 -3.34
N ILE A 576 -6.65 26.55 -3.53
CA ILE A 576 -7.25 26.39 -4.86
C ILE A 576 -8.57 27.17 -4.94
N GLY A 577 -8.75 27.99 -5.97
CA GLY A 577 -10.07 28.57 -6.25
C GLY A 577 -11.03 27.55 -6.88
N LEU A 578 -12.29 27.53 -6.47
CA LEU A 578 -13.34 26.75 -7.14
C LEU A 578 -14.09 27.64 -8.15
N GLY A 579 -13.92 27.36 -9.44
CA GLY A 579 -14.49 28.17 -10.51
C GLY A 579 -13.84 29.56 -10.61
N ASN A 580 -14.65 30.61 -10.75
CA ASN A 580 -14.18 31.98 -10.98
C ASN A 580 -13.91 32.75 -9.67
N ILE A 581 -12.91 32.33 -8.91
CA ILE A 581 -12.52 33.04 -7.68
C ILE A 581 -11.67 34.25 -8.02
N VAL A 582 -12.10 35.41 -7.52
CA VAL A 582 -11.38 36.68 -7.58
C VAL A 582 -11.11 37.19 -6.18
N LEU A 583 -9.83 37.39 -5.86
CA LEU A 583 -9.36 38.04 -4.65
C LEU A 583 -8.94 39.48 -5.00
N THR A 584 -9.39 40.47 -4.24
CA THR A 584 -9.19 41.90 -4.58
C THR A 584 -8.64 42.74 -3.45
N GLY A 585 -7.97 43.86 -3.75
CA GLY A 585 -7.60 44.88 -2.74
C GLY A 585 -6.37 44.56 -1.90
N GLY A 586 -5.82 43.35 -2.02
CA GLY A 586 -4.60 42.91 -1.36
C GLY A 586 -4.09 41.63 -2.04
N GLY A 587 -3.03 41.05 -1.48
CA GLY A 587 -2.34 39.89 -2.06
C GLY A 587 -2.07 38.78 -1.05
N LEU A 588 -1.47 37.70 -1.55
CA LEU A 588 -1.09 36.54 -0.73
C LEU A 588 0.37 36.65 -0.31
N TYR A 589 0.66 36.45 0.98
CA TYR A 589 1.98 36.67 1.55
C TYR A 589 2.60 35.37 2.06
N LEU A 590 3.72 34.96 1.46
CA LEU A 590 4.48 33.78 1.86
C LEU A 590 5.75 34.25 2.57
N TYR A 591 5.79 34.08 3.89
CA TYR A 591 6.94 34.42 4.71
C TYR A 591 7.46 33.18 5.44
N ARG A 592 8.74 32.84 5.22
CA ARG A 592 9.39 31.63 5.76
C ARG A 592 8.57 30.35 5.52
N SER A 593 7.92 30.29 4.36
CA SER A 593 6.92 29.28 4.05
C SER A 593 7.48 28.23 3.10
N THR A 594 7.24 26.94 3.37
CA THR A 594 7.74 25.83 2.54
C THR A 594 6.67 24.82 2.13
N ASN A 595 6.83 24.23 0.95
CA ASN A 595 5.92 23.25 0.37
C ASN A 595 4.50 23.83 0.24
N VAL A 596 4.34 24.82 -0.65
CA VAL A 596 3.10 25.57 -0.84
C VAL A 596 2.65 25.52 -2.30
N ILE A 597 1.39 25.19 -2.53
CA ILE A 597 0.75 25.16 -3.84
C ILE A 597 -0.37 26.22 -3.86
N ILE A 598 -0.40 27.08 -4.88
CA ILE A 598 -1.45 28.08 -5.09
C ILE A 598 -1.97 27.95 -6.52
N ARG A 599 -3.27 27.66 -6.70
CA ARG A 599 -3.84 27.39 -8.02
C ARG A 599 -5.21 28.00 -8.26
N ASN A 600 -5.52 28.25 -9.54
CA ASN A 600 -6.86 28.62 -10.01
C ASN A 600 -7.48 29.86 -9.30
N LEU A 601 -6.66 30.86 -8.99
CA LEU A 601 -7.12 32.12 -8.40
C LEU A 601 -6.92 33.28 -9.36
N THR A 602 -7.87 34.20 -9.43
CA THR A 602 -7.61 35.55 -9.91
C THR A 602 -7.24 36.44 -8.74
N ILE A 603 -6.09 37.13 -8.79
CA ILE A 603 -5.71 38.19 -7.85
C ILE A 603 -5.71 39.50 -8.63
N ARG A 604 -6.54 40.46 -8.23
CA ARG A 604 -6.80 41.70 -8.98
C ARG A 604 -6.70 42.92 -8.08
N ASN A 605 -6.10 44.02 -8.55
CA ASN A 605 -6.07 45.28 -7.81
C ASN A 605 -5.48 45.12 -6.40
N SER A 606 -4.36 44.39 -6.25
CA SER A 606 -3.63 44.39 -4.98
C SER A 606 -3.05 45.78 -4.73
N THR A 607 -3.13 46.28 -3.49
CA THR A 607 -2.51 47.55 -3.08
C THR A 607 -0.98 47.48 -2.97
N GLU A 608 -0.41 46.29 -3.13
CA GLU A 608 1.03 46.00 -3.08
C GLU A 608 1.30 44.88 -4.12
N ASP A 609 1.98 43.81 -3.73
CA ASP A 609 2.21 42.65 -4.59
C ASP A 609 0.95 41.79 -4.75
N GLY A 610 0.84 41.05 -5.86
CA GLY A 610 -0.18 40.00 -6.02
C GLY A 610 0.11 38.78 -5.16
N ILE A 611 1.34 38.25 -5.25
CA ILE A 611 1.87 37.22 -4.37
C ILE A 611 3.32 37.58 -4.01
N GLY A 612 3.57 37.85 -2.72
CA GLY A 612 4.91 38.16 -2.21
C GLY A 612 5.56 36.92 -1.59
N LEU A 613 6.78 36.57 -2.02
CA LEU A 613 7.56 35.43 -1.51
C LEU A 613 8.84 35.91 -0.81
N HIS A 614 8.96 35.59 0.47
CA HIS A 614 9.99 36.08 1.37
C HIS A 614 10.53 34.93 2.23
N TYR A 615 11.84 34.66 2.20
CA TYR A 615 12.47 33.51 2.87
C TYR A 615 11.78 32.16 2.63
N SER A 616 11.08 32.00 1.51
CA SER A 616 10.15 30.89 1.25
C SER A 616 10.69 29.94 0.19
N ALA A 617 10.40 28.65 0.32
CA ALA A 617 10.94 27.63 -0.57
C ALA A 617 9.90 26.60 -1.04
N ASN A 618 10.19 25.85 -2.10
CA ASN A 618 9.30 24.78 -2.58
C ASN A 618 7.86 25.28 -2.81
N VAL A 619 7.72 26.28 -3.69
CA VAL A 619 6.42 26.90 -4.00
C VAL A 619 6.04 26.66 -5.46
N TRP A 620 4.80 26.27 -5.70
CA TRP A 620 4.22 26.13 -7.03
C TRP A 620 2.99 27.03 -7.16
N ILE A 621 3.06 28.02 -8.04
CA ILE A 621 1.97 28.94 -8.37
C ILE A 621 1.51 28.60 -9.79
N ASP A 622 0.27 28.16 -9.96
CA ASP A 622 -0.15 27.51 -11.20
C ASP A 622 -1.59 27.76 -11.62
N HIS A 623 -1.82 28.08 -12.90
CA HIS A 623 -3.14 28.48 -13.42
C HIS A 623 -3.79 29.65 -12.65
N CYS A 624 -2.99 30.59 -12.16
CA CYS A 624 -3.48 31.83 -11.57
C CYS A 624 -3.58 32.94 -12.64
N THR A 625 -4.52 33.87 -12.46
CA THR A 625 -4.53 35.14 -13.19
C THR A 625 -4.17 36.25 -12.21
N ILE A 626 -3.14 37.03 -12.51
CA ILE A 626 -2.69 38.11 -11.62
C ILE A 626 -2.65 39.40 -12.43
N GLU A 627 -3.45 40.38 -12.02
CA GLU A 627 -3.70 41.58 -12.80
C GLU A 627 -3.84 42.86 -11.96
N ASP A 628 -3.36 43.97 -12.51
CA ASP A 628 -3.51 45.32 -11.94
C ASP A 628 -2.98 45.47 -10.49
N CYS A 629 -1.92 44.74 -10.12
CA CYS A 629 -1.21 44.95 -8.84
C CYS A 629 -0.47 46.30 -8.82
N ALA A 630 -0.40 46.95 -7.65
CA ALA A 630 0.23 48.26 -7.52
C ALA A 630 1.77 48.22 -7.56
N ASP A 631 2.40 47.12 -7.16
CA ASP A 631 3.84 46.84 -7.39
C ASP A 631 4.01 45.55 -8.20
N GLY A 632 4.57 44.47 -7.64
CA GLY A 632 4.84 43.23 -8.34
C GLY A 632 3.60 42.35 -8.51
N ALA A 633 3.42 41.68 -9.65
CA ALA A 633 2.43 40.60 -9.74
C ALA A 633 2.87 39.40 -8.88
N VAL A 634 4.12 38.96 -8.99
CA VAL A 634 4.75 37.93 -8.13
C VAL A 634 6.22 38.27 -7.87
N ASP A 635 6.54 38.79 -6.69
CA ASP A 635 7.91 39.15 -6.31
C ASP A 635 8.54 38.10 -5.37
N ILE A 636 9.76 37.69 -5.70
CA ILE A 636 10.51 36.60 -5.08
C ILE A 636 11.80 37.18 -4.48
N THR A 637 11.79 37.42 -3.17
CA THR A 637 12.83 38.18 -2.48
C THR A 637 13.36 37.41 -1.26
N GLN A 638 14.36 37.96 -0.59
CA GLN A 638 14.83 37.50 0.72
C GLN A 638 15.18 36.00 0.72
N GLN A 639 16.08 35.60 -0.16
CA GLN A 639 16.60 34.23 -0.29
C GLN A 639 15.56 33.13 -0.61
N SER A 640 14.37 33.50 -1.10
CA SER A 640 13.36 32.53 -1.55
C SER A 640 13.87 31.67 -2.72
N ASP A 641 13.59 30.37 -2.72
CA ASP A 641 14.28 29.38 -3.56
C ASP A 641 13.34 28.23 -3.98
N LEU A 642 13.70 27.44 -4.99
CA LEU A 642 12.92 26.27 -5.41
C LEU A 642 11.45 26.61 -5.77
N ILE A 643 11.29 27.62 -6.62
CA ILE A 643 9.98 28.17 -7.02
C ILE A 643 9.62 27.73 -8.45
N THR A 644 8.33 27.52 -8.72
CA THR A 644 7.81 27.30 -10.07
C THR A 644 6.52 28.07 -10.26
N ILE A 645 6.47 28.84 -11.35
CA ILE A 645 5.33 29.65 -11.78
C ILE A 645 4.94 29.12 -13.16
N SER A 646 3.78 28.48 -13.27
CA SER A 646 3.37 27.78 -14.49
C SER A 646 1.95 28.07 -14.92
N TRP A 647 1.70 28.13 -16.23
CA TRP A 647 0.36 28.32 -16.77
C TRP A 647 -0.40 29.53 -16.18
N CYS A 648 0.30 30.52 -15.62
CA CYS A 648 -0.31 31.73 -15.09
C CYS A 648 -0.52 32.75 -16.20
N ARG A 649 -1.52 33.63 -16.04
CA ARG A 649 -1.73 34.80 -16.90
C ARG A 649 -1.45 36.06 -16.11
N PHE A 650 -0.57 36.90 -16.63
CA PHE A 650 -0.22 38.21 -16.08
C PHE A 650 -0.69 39.29 -17.04
N ARG A 651 -1.37 40.32 -16.56
CA ARG A 651 -1.89 41.41 -17.43
C ARG A 651 -2.15 42.69 -16.65
N TYR A 652 -2.20 43.81 -17.36
CA TYR A 652 -2.67 45.08 -16.81
C TYR A 652 -3.74 45.69 -17.72
N SER A 653 -4.80 46.23 -17.15
CA SER A 653 -5.92 46.81 -17.89
C SER A 653 -5.57 48.13 -18.57
N ALA A 654 -4.59 48.87 -18.04
CA ALA A 654 -4.10 50.13 -18.59
C ALA A 654 -2.57 50.14 -18.78
N ALA A 655 -2.13 50.93 -19.75
CA ALA A 655 -0.72 51.31 -19.87
C ALA A 655 -0.32 52.25 -18.71
N PRO A 656 0.94 52.19 -18.25
CA PRO A 656 1.39 52.90 -17.05
C PRO A 656 1.30 54.42 -17.16
N ALA A 657 0.48 55.07 -16.32
CA ALA A 657 0.36 56.53 -16.22
C ALA A 657 1.47 57.16 -15.35
N GLY A 658 2.72 56.74 -15.54
CA GLY A 658 3.91 57.21 -14.80
C GLY A 658 4.45 56.23 -13.73
N ASN A 659 3.65 55.27 -13.27
CA ASN A 659 4.11 54.13 -12.45
C ASN A 659 4.26 52.90 -13.34
N HIS A 660 5.39 52.19 -13.29
CA HIS A 660 5.64 51.03 -14.16
C HIS A 660 4.77 49.81 -13.79
N ASN A 661 4.28 49.07 -14.79
CA ASN A 661 3.59 47.80 -14.58
C ASN A 661 4.63 46.66 -14.40
N TYR A 662 4.99 46.37 -13.15
CA TYR A 662 6.04 45.41 -12.77
C TYR A 662 5.48 43.99 -12.57
N VAL A 663 5.94 43.00 -13.33
CA VAL A 663 5.36 41.65 -13.20
C VAL A 663 6.04 40.77 -12.15
N SER A 664 7.36 40.56 -12.21
CA SER A 664 8.04 39.62 -11.31
C SER A 664 9.54 39.92 -11.10
N LEU A 665 9.89 40.32 -9.88
CA LEU A 665 11.26 40.51 -9.43
C LEU A 665 11.82 39.24 -8.78
N ILE A 666 13.09 38.94 -9.06
CA ILE A 666 13.89 37.97 -8.31
C ILE A 666 15.06 38.71 -7.67
N ALA A 667 15.09 38.67 -6.34
CA ALA A 667 15.89 39.48 -5.42
C ALA A 667 15.63 41.00 -5.50
N SER A 668 15.25 41.58 -4.36
CA SER A 668 14.77 42.97 -4.27
C SER A 668 15.85 44.00 -4.64
N SER A 669 17.09 43.74 -4.24
CA SER A 669 18.21 44.68 -4.36
C SER A 669 19.54 43.96 -4.66
N ASP A 670 20.57 44.73 -4.99
CA ASP A 670 21.95 44.24 -5.19
C ASP A 670 22.65 43.82 -3.87
N ALA A 671 21.92 43.84 -2.74
CA ALA A 671 22.30 43.31 -1.43
C ALA A 671 21.43 42.10 -1.00
N ASP A 672 20.34 41.80 -1.71
CA ASP A 672 19.44 40.66 -1.43
C ASP A 672 20.05 39.35 -1.99
N ALA A 673 21.24 38.97 -1.50
CA ALA A 673 22.01 37.85 -2.02
C ALA A 673 21.42 36.50 -1.57
N GLY A 674 21.18 35.60 -2.52
CA GLY A 674 20.58 34.28 -2.29
C GLY A 674 20.60 33.39 -3.55
N ASN A 675 20.16 32.14 -3.42
CA ASN A 675 20.28 31.13 -4.48
C ASN A 675 19.22 31.20 -5.60
N TYR A 676 18.05 31.78 -5.29
CA TYR A 676 16.85 31.92 -6.14
C TYR A 676 16.75 31.01 -7.37
N ARG A 677 16.41 29.73 -7.17
CA ARG A 677 16.15 28.80 -8.28
C ARG A 677 14.67 28.84 -8.65
N VAL A 678 14.34 29.48 -9.76
CA VAL A 678 12.96 29.77 -10.19
C VAL A 678 12.70 29.21 -11.58
N THR A 679 11.53 28.61 -11.79
CA THR A 679 11.08 28.12 -13.09
C THR A 679 9.85 28.90 -13.54
N TYR A 680 9.85 29.39 -14.78
CA TYR A 680 8.68 29.97 -15.43
C TYR A 680 8.36 29.15 -16.67
N HIS A 681 7.20 28.50 -16.73
CA HIS A 681 6.80 27.81 -17.96
C HIS A 681 5.34 27.96 -18.35
N HIS A 682 5.11 28.02 -19.66
CA HIS A 682 3.75 28.09 -20.23
C HIS A 682 2.90 29.27 -19.68
N ASN A 683 3.52 30.30 -19.12
CA ASN A 683 2.83 31.50 -18.66
C ASN A 683 2.48 32.42 -19.85
N TRP A 684 1.38 33.16 -19.71
CA TRP A 684 0.97 34.21 -20.63
C TRP A 684 1.27 35.58 -20.00
N TRP A 685 2.23 36.29 -20.58
CA TRP A 685 2.51 37.69 -20.28
C TRP A 685 1.74 38.52 -21.32
N ASP A 686 0.57 39.00 -20.93
CA ASP A 686 -0.44 39.61 -21.80
C ASP A 686 -0.26 41.15 -21.87
N VAL A 687 -1.24 41.85 -22.42
CA VAL A 687 -1.21 43.31 -22.62
C VAL A 687 -0.80 44.09 -21.37
N ASN A 688 -0.03 45.14 -21.61
CA ASN A 688 0.48 46.08 -20.61
C ASN A 688 1.33 45.47 -19.48
N CYS A 689 1.81 44.22 -19.59
CA CYS A 689 3.00 43.80 -18.84
C CYS A 689 4.22 44.57 -19.38
N VAL A 690 4.72 45.57 -18.66
CA VAL A 690 5.76 46.47 -19.22
C VAL A 690 7.18 46.02 -18.83
N GLU A 691 7.36 45.51 -17.62
CA GLU A 691 8.69 45.22 -17.05
C GLU A 691 8.72 43.98 -16.16
N ARG A 692 9.94 43.45 -15.95
CA ARG A 692 10.24 42.35 -15.02
C ARG A 692 9.50 41.04 -15.37
N MET A 693 9.82 40.39 -16.49
CA MET A 693 9.17 39.12 -16.89
C MET A 693 10.14 37.92 -17.09
N PRO A 694 11.00 37.56 -16.12
CA PRO A 694 11.29 38.22 -14.83
C PRO A 694 12.49 39.19 -14.90
N SER A 695 12.73 39.95 -13.82
CA SER A 695 14.00 40.68 -13.58
C SER A 695 14.80 39.97 -12.49
N VAL A 696 16.01 39.47 -12.80
CA VAL A 696 16.73 38.48 -11.97
C VAL A 696 18.07 38.98 -11.44
N ARG A 697 18.35 38.74 -10.16
CA ARG A 697 19.66 38.87 -9.50
C ARG A 697 20.05 37.54 -8.84
N PHE A 698 21.36 37.28 -8.72
CA PHE A 698 22.04 36.19 -7.99
C PHE A 698 21.73 34.74 -8.34
N GLY A 699 20.46 34.41 -8.60
CA GLY A 699 20.00 33.05 -8.78
C GLY A 699 19.83 32.62 -10.23
N ARG A 700 19.10 31.50 -10.37
CA ARG A 700 18.94 30.73 -11.61
C ARG A 700 17.49 30.71 -12.05
N ALA A 701 17.18 31.40 -13.14
CA ALA A 701 15.86 31.37 -13.75
C ALA A 701 15.85 30.48 -15.00
N HIS A 702 15.01 29.43 -15.00
CA HIS A 702 14.71 28.64 -16.18
C HIS A 702 13.34 29.05 -16.74
N ILE A 703 13.32 29.54 -17.97
CA ILE A 703 12.18 30.26 -18.56
C ILE A 703 11.87 29.58 -19.89
N PHE A 704 10.85 28.71 -19.96
CA PHE A 704 10.57 27.93 -21.16
C PHE A 704 9.11 27.86 -21.60
N ASN A 705 8.88 27.84 -22.91
CA ASN A 705 7.55 27.77 -23.54
C ASN A 705 6.52 28.82 -23.03
N ASN A 706 6.97 29.98 -22.53
CA ASN A 706 6.09 31.10 -22.17
C ASN A 706 5.69 31.91 -23.41
N TYR A 707 4.51 32.53 -23.37
CA TYR A 707 3.99 33.41 -24.40
C TYR A 707 4.03 34.86 -23.94
N TYR A 708 4.77 35.70 -24.66
CA TYR A 708 4.87 37.14 -24.41
C TYR A 708 4.10 37.90 -25.48
N GLU A 709 2.96 38.49 -25.11
CA GLU A 709 2.06 39.29 -25.95
C GLU A 709 1.90 40.69 -25.34
N ALA A 710 3.04 41.33 -25.06
CA ALA A 710 3.14 42.60 -24.37
C ALA A 710 3.63 43.73 -25.31
N PRO A 711 2.78 44.25 -26.22
CA PRO A 711 3.16 45.37 -27.08
C PRO A 711 3.42 46.62 -26.25
N GLY A 712 4.60 47.23 -26.41
CA GLY A 712 4.99 48.43 -25.67
C GLY A 712 5.78 48.17 -24.38
N ASN A 713 6.23 46.95 -24.12
CA ASN A 713 7.09 46.64 -22.98
C ASN A 713 8.46 47.35 -23.03
N SER A 714 9.06 47.66 -21.88
CA SER A 714 10.44 48.16 -21.81
C SER A 714 11.46 47.01 -21.98
N TYR A 715 11.17 45.85 -21.39
CA TYR A 715 11.91 44.58 -21.50
C TYR A 715 11.07 43.43 -20.93
N CYS A 716 11.25 42.21 -21.44
CA CYS A 716 10.69 41.01 -20.83
C CYS A 716 11.67 40.42 -19.81
N VAL A 717 12.65 39.62 -20.22
CA VAL A 717 13.64 39.03 -19.30
C VAL A 717 14.80 40.01 -19.06
N ARG A 718 15.17 40.28 -17.81
CA ARG A 718 16.36 41.09 -17.49
C ARG A 718 17.29 40.35 -16.54
N THR A 719 18.53 40.11 -16.97
CA THR A 719 19.59 39.65 -16.07
C THR A 719 20.27 40.84 -15.40
N ARG A 720 20.52 40.76 -14.09
CA ARG A 720 21.28 41.74 -13.31
C ARG A 720 22.49 41.05 -12.66
N LYS A 721 23.11 41.70 -11.66
CA LYS A 721 24.19 41.18 -10.80
C LYS A 721 24.03 39.68 -10.50
N ASP A 722 25.09 38.92 -10.79
CA ASP A 722 25.27 37.48 -10.48
C ASP A 722 24.17 36.52 -11.03
N ALA A 723 23.23 36.98 -11.85
CA ALA A 723 22.11 36.15 -12.32
C ALA A 723 22.51 35.18 -13.46
N GLU A 724 21.90 34.00 -13.50
CA GLU A 724 21.93 33.07 -14.63
C GLU A 724 20.51 32.84 -15.16
N CYS A 725 20.24 33.18 -16.43
CA CYS A 725 18.95 32.93 -17.09
C CYS A 725 19.11 31.96 -18.25
N ARG A 726 18.22 30.97 -18.32
CA ARG A 726 18.09 30.01 -19.42
C ARG A 726 16.71 30.15 -20.05
N VAL A 727 16.66 30.61 -21.30
CA VAL A 727 15.45 31.04 -21.99
C VAL A 727 15.21 30.14 -23.20
N GLU A 728 14.27 29.20 -23.12
CA GLU A 728 14.12 28.12 -24.11
C GLU A 728 12.73 28.05 -24.73
N HIS A 729 12.64 28.06 -26.07
CA HIS A 729 11.40 27.79 -26.80
C HIS A 729 10.19 28.68 -26.44
N ASN A 730 10.42 29.89 -25.93
CA ASN A 730 9.38 30.89 -25.68
C ASN A 730 8.95 31.56 -27.00
N PHE A 731 7.74 32.14 -27.03
CA PHE A 731 7.27 32.92 -28.18
C PHE A 731 7.04 34.38 -27.78
N PHE A 732 7.72 35.28 -28.48
CA PHE A 732 7.60 36.73 -28.29
C PHE A 732 6.81 37.34 -29.45
N ARG A 733 5.70 38.04 -29.15
CA ARG A 733 4.81 38.66 -30.13
C ARG A 733 4.72 40.16 -29.89
N ASN A 734 5.15 40.94 -30.88
CA ASN A 734 5.11 42.42 -30.86
C ASN A 734 5.82 43.05 -29.64
N VAL A 735 6.71 42.29 -29.00
CA VAL A 735 7.55 42.69 -27.87
C VAL A 735 8.69 43.57 -28.38
N ARG A 736 8.89 44.76 -27.78
CA ARG A 736 9.97 45.69 -28.18
C ARG A 736 11.34 45.25 -27.73
N ASN A 737 11.42 44.55 -26.60
CA ASN A 737 12.67 44.08 -26.00
C ASN A 737 12.40 42.72 -25.31
N PRO A 738 12.82 41.59 -25.92
CA PRO A 738 12.56 40.26 -25.37
C PRO A 738 13.51 39.92 -24.21
N TRP A 739 14.76 40.38 -24.25
CA TRP A 739 15.67 40.28 -23.11
C TRP A 739 16.86 41.24 -23.20
N GLU A 740 17.38 41.62 -22.02
CA GLU A 740 18.55 42.46 -21.88
C GLU A 740 19.36 42.14 -20.61
N ARG A 741 20.56 42.71 -20.53
CA ARG A 741 21.41 42.74 -19.34
C ARG A 741 21.43 44.13 -18.73
N TYR A 742 21.32 44.21 -17.41
CA TYR A 742 21.36 45.47 -16.65
C TYR A 742 22.51 45.47 -15.67
N ILE A 743 23.43 46.40 -15.86
CA ILE A 743 24.70 46.53 -15.16
C ILE A 743 24.60 47.71 -14.20
N THR A 744 24.60 47.43 -12.90
CA THR A 744 24.58 48.44 -11.82
C THR A 744 25.97 48.95 -11.45
N SER A 745 27.00 48.12 -11.64
CA SER A 745 28.41 48.47 -11.49
C SER A 745 29.27 47.59 -12.39
N ALA A 746 30.33 48.16 -12.96
CA ALA A 746 31.33 47.40 -13.70
C ALA A 746 32.13 46.41 -12.81
N SER A 747 32.14 46.62 -11.48
CA SER A 747 32.78 45.72 -10.51
C SER A 747 31.93 44.49 -10.12
N HIS A 748 30.65 44.47 -10.48
CA HIS A 748 29.80 43.30 -10.25
C HIS A 748 30.05 42.22 -11.32
N VAL A 749 29.84 40.95 -10.97
CA VAL A 749 29.71 39.89 -11.99
C VAL A 749 28.41 40.17 -12.75
N GLN A 750 28.54 40.31 -14.05
CA GLN A 750 27.40 40.64 -14.91
C GLN A 750 26.53 39.41 -15.14
N GLY A 751 25.22 39.63 -15.17
CA GLY A 751 24.26 38.57 -15.40
C GLY A 751 24.46 37.89 -16.76
N LYS A 752 24.16 36.59 -16.81
CA LYS A 752 24.36 35.73 -17.97
C LYS A 752 23.03 35.23 -18.52
N LEU A 753 22.90 35.17 -19.84
CA LEU A 753 21.72 34.63 -20.49
C LEU A 753 22.10 33.63 -21.60
N PHE A 754 21.51 32.45 -21.55
CA PHE A 754 21.49 31.49 -22.65
C PHE A 754 20.09 31.43 -23.26
N ALA A 755 19.99 31.57 -24.59
CA ALA A 755 18.75 31.54 -25.33
C ALA A 755 18.81 30.49 -26.46
N THR A 756 17.80 29.62 -26.55
CA THR A 756 17.69 28.65 -27.65
C THR A 756 16.24 28.35 -28.04
N GLY A 757 16.01 28.07 -29.32
CA GLY A 757 14.70 27.68 -29.88
C GLY A 757 13.55 28.69 -29.75
N ASN A 758 13.79 29.89 -29.21
CA ASN A 758 12.76 30.92 -29.03
C ASN A 758 12.30 31.51 -30.38
N ASN A 759 11.00 31.79 -30.51
CA ASN A 759 10.48 32.58 -31.61
C ASN A 759 10.55 34.08 -31.25
N VAL A 760 11.59 34.75 -31.76
CA VAL A 760 11.77 36.21 -31.65
C VAL A 760 11.67 36.79 -33.07
N PRO A 761 10.49 37.27 -33.51
CA PRO A 761 10.36 37.92 -34.80
C PRO A 761 11.11 39.25 -34.75
N PHE A 762 12.16 39.39 -35.55
CA PHE A 762 13.00 40.59 -35.59
C PHE A 762 12.26 41.75 -36.27
N LEU A 763 11.35 42.38 -35.51
CA LEU A 763 10.53 43.52 -35.94
C LEU A 763 11.20 44.88 -35.66
N GLY A 764 12.38 44.87 -35.05
CA GLY A 764 13.05 46.05 -34.51
C GLY A 764 12.69 46.28 -33.04
N THR A 765 13.68 46.73 -32.29
CA THR A 765 13.57 47.14 -30.89
C THR A 765 13.68 48.66 -30.80
N ASP A 766 13.43 49.25 -29.62
CA ASP A 766 13.78 50.67 -29.37
C ASP A 766 15.31 50.94 -29.47
N PHE A 767 16.12 49.89 -29.65
CA PHE A 767 17.57 49.92 -29.92
C PHE A 767 17.94 49.54 -31.37
N GLY A 768 16.96 49.31 -32.27
CA GLY A 768 17.17 48.87 -33.65
C GLY A 768 17.05 47.35 -33.87
N VAL A 769 17.54 46.86 -35.02
CA VAL A 769 17.41 45.47 -35.50
C VAL A 769 18.68 44.62 -35.28
N THR A 770 19.43 44.87 -34.20
CA THR A 770 20.69 44.15 -33.90
C THR A 770 20.81 43.78 -32.42
N TRP A 771 21.33 42.59 -32.10
CA TRP A 771 21.72 42.15 -30.74
C TRP A 771 22.98 42.86 -30.20
N THR A 772 23.18 44.12 -30.59
CA THR A 772 24.36 44.92 -30.30
C THR A 772 23.88 46.35 -30.05
N GLY A 773 23.59 46.67 -28.80
CA GLY A 773 23.05 47.96 -28.41
C GLY A 773 23.20 48.18 -26.92
N THR A 774 23.75 49.34 -26.54
CA THR A 774 24.05 49.68 -25.14
C THR A 774 23.56 51.08 -24.85
N THR A 775 22.79 51.27 -23.78
CA THR A 775 22.38 52.59 -23.30
C THR A 775 22.75 52.79 -21.85
N THR A 776 23.48 53.86 -21.56
CA THR A 776 23.72 54.31 -20.18
C THR A 776 22.55 55.19 -19.73
N ASN A 777 21.97 54.84 -18.58
CA ASN A 777 20.96 55.64 -17.90
C ASN A 777 21.57 56.89 -17.27
N ARG A 778 20.73 57.87 -16.92
CA ARG A 778 21.18 59.12 -16.25
C ARG A 778 21.88 58.86 -14.90
N ASP A 779 21.59 57.74 -14.24
CA ASP A 779 22.21 57.31 -12.98
C ASP A 779 23.56 56.57 -13.17
N GLY A 780 24.05 56.46 -14.41
CA GLY A 780 25.29 55.76 -14.75
C GLY A 780 25.17 54.25 -14.92
N THR A 781 23.99 53.65 -14.63
CA THR A 781 23.75 52.23 -14.88
C THR A 781 23.60 51.95 -16.37
N ILE A 782 23.93 50.73 -16.82
CA ILE A 782 23.95 50.38 -18.24
C ILE A 782 22.89 49.31 -18.52
N ARG A 783 22.13 49.49 -19.61
CA ARG A 783 21.36 48.42 -20.26
C ARG A 783 22.05 47.98 -21.55
N GLU A 784 22.05 46.69 -21.81
CA GLU A 784 22.74 46.06 -22.92
C GLU A 784 21.88 44.95 -23.53
N MET A 785 21.60 45.06 -24.82
CA MET A 785 21.01 43.96 -25.59
C MET A 785 22.09 42.90 -25.82
N ILE A 786 21.83 41.67 -25.40
CA ILE A 786 22.76 40.54 -25.50
C ILE A 786 22.19 39.41 -26.38
N PRO A 787 22.99 38.70 -27.18
CA PRO A 787 22.50 37.67 -28.10
C PRO A 787 22.02 36.38 -27.41
N GLY A 788 22.24 36.24 -26.10
CA GLY A 788 21.84 35.04 -25.35
C GLY A 788 22.78 33.84 -25.56
N THR A 789 24.08 34.09 -25.72
CA THR A 789 25.09 33.05 -26.00
C THR A 789 25.97 32.70 -24.79
N ASP A 790 25.63 33.17 -23.59
CA ASP A 790 26.43 32.88 -22.39
C ASP A 790 26.30 31.41 -21.99
N THR A 791 27.33 30.87 -21.32
CA THR A 791 27.21 29.58 -20.63
C THR A 791 26.54 29.77 -19.27
N VAL A 792 25.42 29.06 -19.06
CA VAL A 792 24.64 29.03 -17.81
C VAL A 792 24.36 27.58 -17.40
N PHE A 793 23.76 27.40 -16.22
CA PHE A 793 23.33 26.11 -15.68
C PHE A 793 22.48 25.26 -16.65
N THR A 794 22.53 23.94 -16.44
CA THR A 794 21.54 23.00 -16.99
C THR A 794 20.49 22.70 -15.93
N PRO A 795 19.18 22.73 -16.24
CA PRO A 795 18.14 22.46 -15.26
C PRO A 795 18.26 21.02 -14.69
N PRO A 796 18.30 20.83 -13.36
CA PRO A 796 18.53 19.53 -12.72
C PRO A 796 17.25 18.69 -12.57
N TYR A 797 16.32 18.81 -13.52
CA TYR A 797 15.03 18.11 -13.53
C TYR A 797 14.63 17.79 -14.97
N SER A 798 13.72 16.83 -15.16
CA SER A 798 13.18 16.48 -16.48
C SER A 798 12.09 17.48 -16.89
N TYR A 799 12.06 17.85 -18.16
CA TYR A 799 11.05 18.71 -18.77
C TYR A 799 10.95 18.41 -20.27
N THR A 800 9.82 18.78 -20.89
CA THR A 800 9.59 18.63 -22.33
C THR A 800 9.44 20.01 -22.96
N LEU A 801 10.18 20.28 -24.03
CA LEU A 801 10.10 21.53 -24.78
C LEU A 801 9.17 21.37 -25.98
N ARG A 802 8.09 22.17 -26.05
CA ARG A 802 7.28 22.30 -27.28
C ARG A 802 8.01 23.20 -28.29
N PRO A 803 7.79 23.05 -29.61
CA PRO A 803 8.26 24.04 -30.59
C PRO A 803 7.68 25.42 -30.28
N ALA A 804 8.48 26.49 -30.33
CA ALA A 804 8.02 27.84 -29.97
C ALA A 804 6.79 28.28 -30.76
N ALA A 805 6.68 27.91 -32.05
CA ALA A 805 5.52 28.22 -32.88
C ALA A 805 4.17 27.68 -32.36
N ALA A 806 4.18 26.60 -31.54
CA ALA A 806 2.97 26.04 -30.94
C ALA A 806 2.56 26.76 -29.63
N VAL A 807 3.48 27.51 -29.01
CA VAL A 807 3.29 28.14 -27.69
C VAL A 807 2.09 29.10 -27.64
N PRO A 808 1.85 30.01 -28.61
CA PRO A 808 0.72 30.94 -28.53
C PRO A 808 -0.63 30.23 -28.38
N THR A 809 -0.86 29.17 -29.18
CA THR A 809 -2.13 28.41 -29.14
C THR A 809 -2.27 27.64 -27.83
N VAL A 810 -1.20 26.93 -27.42
CA VAL A 810 -1.21 26.12 -26.19
C VAL A 810 -1.41 27.00 -24.95
N VAL A 811 -0.67 28.11 -24.85
CA VAL A 811 -0.71 28.99 -23.67
C VAL A 811 -2.03 29.78 -23.61
N THR A 812 -2.53 30.36 -24.71
CA THR A 812 -3.81 31.11 -24.67
C THR A 812 -5.04 30.24 -24.41
N ASN A 813 -4.97 28.94 -24.75
CA ASN A 813 -6.04 27.99 -24.43
C ASN A 813 -6.05 27.59 -22.95
N HIS A 814 -4.88 27.46 -22.32
CA HIS A 814 -4.75 26.80 -21.02
C HIS A 814 -4.20 27.64 -19.87
N ALA A 815 -3.60 28.82 -20.10
CA ALA A 815 -3.06 29.64 -19.01
C ALA A 815 -4.08 30.60 -18.37
N GLY A 816 -4.00 30.75 -17.05
CA GLY A 816 -4.87 31.59 -16.21
C GLY A 816 -5.92 30.81 -15.40
N ALA A 817 -6.66 31.53 -14.58
CA ALA A 817 -7.76 30.94 -13.80
C ALA A 817 -8.90 30.45 -14.72
N GLN A 818 -9.56 29.37 -14.32
CA GLN A 818 -10.55 28.59 -15.07
C GLN A 818 -10.05 28.06 -16.42
N ARG A 819 -8.75 27.76 -16.53
CA ARG A 819 -8.13 27.18 -17.71
C ARG A 819 -7.38 25.88 -17.38
N GLY A 820 -6.90 25.20 -18.41
CA GLY A 820 -6.24 23.89 -18.27
C GLY A 820 -7.12 22.89 -17.51
N PRO A 821 -6.65 22.31 -16.39
CA PRO A 821 -7.40 21.33 -15.61
C PRO A 821 -8.57 21.94 -14.83
N PHE A 822 -8.73 23.26 -14.83
CA PHE A 822 -9.80 24.00 -14.15
C PHE A 822 -10.86 24.56 -15.11
N ALA A 823 -10.79 24.24 -16.42
CA ALA A 823 -11.76 24.75 -17.38
C ALA A 823 -13.15 24.08 -17.22
N PRO A 824 -14.28 24.81 -17.32
CA PRO A 824 -15.62 24.29 -17.02
C PRO A 824 -16.02 23.02 -17.79
N TRP A 825 -15.47 22.83 -19.00
CA TRP A 825 -15.82 21.72 -19.89
C TRP A 825 -15.20 20.38 -19.47
N PHE A 826 -14.11 20.36 -18.70
CA PHE A 826 -13.50 19.12 -18.18
C PHE A 826 -14.36 18.42 -17.09
N ILE A 827 -15.44 19.06 -16.63
CA ILE A 827 -16.39 18.48 -15.65
C ILE A 827 -17.39 17.52 -16.33
N THR A 828 -17.37 17.37 -17.66
CA THR A 828 -18.38 16.60 -18.42
C THR A 828 -18.08 15.10 -18.62
N THR A 829 -16.92 14.59 -18.19
CA THR A 829 -16.63 13.14 -18.14
C THR A 829 -16.73 12.62 -16.70
N PRO A 830 -17.68 11.71 -16.38
CA PRO A 830 -17.89 11.23 -15.01
C PRO A 830 -16.85 10.17 -14.61
N HIS A 831 -15.62 10.60 -14.30
CA HIS A 831 -14.80 9.83 -13.37
C HIS A 831 -15.38 10.00 -11.96
N HIS A 832 -16.13 8.98 -11.53
CA HIS A 832 -16.73 8.90 -10.20
C HIS A 832 -15.66 9.05 -9.10
N GLN A 833 -15.60 10.22 -8.46
CA GLN A 833 -15.46 10.35 -7.00
C GLN A 833 -16.22 11.60 -6.50
N HIS A 834 -17.55 11.52 -6.50
CA HIS A 834 -18.34 12.28 -5.54
C HIS A 834 -18.24 11.57 -4.17
N PRO A 835 -17.81 12.25 -3.08
CA PRO A 835 -18.20 11.80 -1.75
C PRO A 835 -19.73 11.97 -1.60
N PRO A 836 -20.42 11.03 -0.94
CA PRO A 836 -21.88 11.02 -0.92
C PRO A 836 -22.47 12.11 -0.01
N ASN A 837 -23.53 12.74 -0.51
CA ASN A 837 -24.55 13.49 0.24
C ASN A 837 -24.09 14.56 1.23
N LEU A 838 -24.46 15.82 0.94
CA LEU A 838 -25.38 16.60 1.78
C LEU A 838 -25.97 17.75 0.95
N LYS A 839 -27.30 17.87 0.99
CA LYS A 839 -28.08 19.06 0.61
C LYS A 839 -28.82 19.54 1.87
N PRO A 840 -29.26 20.81 1.92
CA PRO A 840 -28.56 22.04 1.54
C PRO A 840 -27.78 22.63 2.72
#